data_AF-A0A6N2BCN8-F1
#
_entry.id   AF-A0A6N2BCN8-F1
#
_cell.length_a   1.000
_cell.length_b   1.000
_cell.length_c   1.000
_cell.angle_alpha   90.00
_cell.angle_beta   90.00
_cell.angle_gamma   90.00
#
_symmetry.space_group_name_H-M   'P 1'
#
loop_
_entity.id
_entity.type
_entity.pdbx_description
1 polymer ?
#
loop_
_entity_poly.entity_id
_entity_poly.type
_entity_poly.pdbx_seq_one_letter_code
_entity_poly.pdbx_strand_id
1 'polypeptide(L)'
;MEKHIFLLILAILVQFYFVSSISATISSNETDQEALLAFRNLVTSDSSHFLANNWTKNTSFCSWFGVTCSPKRQRVVALTLPNLQLQGTISPSLANLSFLIELNLANNNLHGEIPNGIGHLPRLRVIDIQNNQLHGSIPTSLFQHRSVQIISLAFNKLGGEMWNGTWYVPELRVLNLRNNTITGVIPPSIGNATKLTNFSLNGNRINGNIPMEIGNLNQLVELSLSRNQLTGSIPSALFNISSLLVVSLAYNSLSGPLFPDDRRNVLSSNLEHIGVSYNQITGHIPSNICQFTALRVLSISYNNITGEIPRNIDCLAKLEEFYIGYNAINGTIPVSLGNISTLQKLHCGNNHMEGELPSELGKLSNLRQINFEENYNLIGEIPNAIFNISSLEFIAFTFNYLSGRIPNLLHLPNLIQLLLANNQLEGEIPRYITNATNLELLDLSDNLLTGTIPNDLGNLRELRELFLHHNQLTELGFFDSLVKCRMLRYVQVGSNPLNDVLPSSIGNLSSTVEYFHIGDAQINGFIPTSTGNMTGLTTLVFQDNSLTGNIPREIGKLKQLQGLFLVNNGLQGDIAEVVCDLSNLVRLALSENELSGVIPECLGSLTMLQQLFLGSNKFESKLPLSFWKMSSLLYLNMSRNSIEGEVPSDIGELKAIVAIDISGNHFSGMIPSNLGELQTLKLLSLSNNSFSGPIPLSFSNLKSLEFLDLSLNNLSGTIPKSFEKLLYFTSINVSFNVLEGEIPSGGVFENSTLQSFRGNKGLCGRQILEVPACAVTTPEQQQSKSKKLVLKIVTPVVISFFLIFLLVVSIWIMKRKKKGKSKDVEKVPEMRTYQLISYHEIQRATNNFDESNLIGVGGSGSVYKATLASGIVVAIKVLDLENEEVCKRFDTECEVMRNVRHKNLVSVITTCSSEHIRAFVLQYMPNGSLDNWLYKEDRHLNLRQRVTIMLDVAMAIEYLHHGNDTPIVHCDLKPANVLLDEDMVARVGDFGISKILAVSKSMAHTKTLGTLGYIAPEYGSEGIVSTRGDVYSYGIMLMEVLAKRRPTGEEIFNENLGLREWITRAFPRTIMEVVDADIFHDGEKTTSKSEICILSMIELALDCTKATPESRITMKDVVKRLNKIKNTYLET
;
A
#
# COMPACT_ATOMS: atom_id res chain seq x y z
N MET A 1 33.44 -82.11 -41.24
CA MET A 1 33.39 -80.69 -40.83
C MET A 1 33.32 -80.49 -39.31
N GLU A 2 32.77 -81.41 -38.51
CA GLU A 2 32.70 -81.23 -37.05
C GLU A 2 34.04 -81.37 -36.29
N LYS A 3 35.01 -82.18 -36.77
CA LYS A 3 36.32 -82.32 -36.10
C LYS A 3 37.24 -81.10 -36.22
N HIS A 4 37.09 -80.28 -37.27
CA HIS A 4 37.93 -79.08 -37.45
C HIS A 4 37.41 -77.86 -36.69
N ILE A 5 36.10 -77.78 -36.44
CA ILE A 5 35.48 -76.73 -35.62
C ILE A 5 35.84 -76.93 -34.14
N PHE A 6 35.86 -78.18 -33.66
CA PHE A 6 36.24 -78.48 -32.28
C PHE A 6 37.71 -78.15 -31.97
N LEU A 7 38.63 -78.41 -32.91
CA LEU A 7 40.04 -78.05 -32.78
C LEU A 7 40.28 -76.54 -32.85
N LEU A 8 39.48 -75.80 -33.63
CA LEU A 8 39.55 -74.33 -33.67
C LEU A 8 39.05 -73.69 -32.36
N ILE A 9 37.97 -74.23 -31.78
CA ILE A 9 37.43 -73.79 -30.48
C ILE A 9 38.42 -74.11 -29.35
N LEU A 10 39.07 -75.28 -29.38
CA LEU A 10 40.09 -75.64 -28.39
C LEU A 10 41.34 -74.75 -28.50
N ALA A 11 41.77 -74.40 -29.72
CA ALA A 11 42.90 -73.50 -29.93
C ALA A 11 42.60 -72.05 -29.49
N ILE A 12 41.38 -71.56 -29.73
CA ILE A 12 40.93 -70.23 -29.27
C ILE A 12 40.80 -70.19 -27.75
N LEU A 13 40.30 -71.27 -27.12
CA LEU A 13 40.21 -71.37 -25.65
C LEU A 13 41.60 -71.49 -24.99
N VAL A 14 42.56 -72.16 -25.63
CA VAL A 14 43.95 -72.25 -25.15
C VAL A 14 44.68 -70.91 -25.34
N GLN A 15 44.44 -70.16 -26.43
CA GLN A 15 44.94 -68.79 -26.57
C GLN A 15 44.29 -67.82 -25.55
N PHE A 16 43.01 -67.96 -25.22
CA PHE A 16 42.36 -67.20 -24.15
C PHE A 16 42.90 -67.56 -22.76
N TYR A 17 43.25 -68.83 -22.51
CA TYR A 17 43.91 -69.28 -21.27
C TYR A 17 45.39 -68.87 -21.19
N PHE A 18 46.10 -68.74 -22.32
CA PHE A 18 47.50 -68.27 -22.34
C PHE A 18 47.64 -66.74 -22.30
N VAL A 19 46.67 -65.98 -22.81
CA VAL A 19 46.63 -64.51 -22.65
C VAL A 19 46.11 -64.11 -21.25
N SER A 20 45.35 -64.97 -20.58
CA SER A 20 44.97 -64.78 -19.16
C SER A 20 45.97 -65.35 -18.14
N SER A 21 47.09 -65.93 -18.58
CA SER A 21 48.17 -66.43 -17.70
C SER A 21 49.47 -65.62 -17.75
N ILE A 22 49.45 -64.41 -18.33
CA ILE A 22 50.47 -63.37 -18.07
C ILE A 22 49.79 -62.14 -17.42
N SER A 23 49.22 -62.34 -16.24
CA SER A 23 49.08 -61.33 -15.17
C SER A 23 48.51 -61.99 -13.92
N ALA A 24 49.25 -62.93 -13.36
CA ALA A 24 49.10 -63.29 -11.97
C ALA A 24 50.50 -63.31 -11.35
N THR A 25 50.91 -62.16 -10.80
CA THR A 25 51.82 -61.98 -9.65
C THR A 25 52.12 -60.47 -9.46
N ILE A 26 51.07 -59.69 -9.22
CA ILE A 26 51.15 -58.57 -8.28
C ILE A 26 50.32 -59.06 -7.10
N SER A 27 50.85 -58.99 -5.87
CA SER A 27 50.12 -59.51 -4.72
C SER A 27 48.77 -58.79 -4.63
N SER A 28 47.66 -59.50 -4.40
CA SER A 28 46.31 -58.88 -4.37
C SER A 28 46.12 -57.80 -3.30
N ASN A 29 47.12 -57.62 -2.44
CA ASN A 29 47.20 -56.60 -1.40
C ASN A 29 47.94 -55.34 -1.88
N GLU A 30 48.86 -55.45 -2.84
CA GLU A 30 49.55 -54.29 -3.44
C GLU A 30 48.56 -53.38 -4.17
N THR A 31 47.54 -53.94 -4.85
CA THR A 31 46.51 -53.14 -5.54
C THR A 31 45.70 -52.26 -4.59
N ASP A 32 45.38 -52.75 -3.38
CA ASP A 32 44.67 -51.95 -2.37
C ASP A 32 45.57 -50.85 -1.80
N GLN A 33 46.85 -51.18 -1.54
CA GLN A 33 47.83 -50.20 -1.08
C GLN A 33 48.07 -49.09 -2.12
N GLU A 34 48.19 -49.44 -3.40
CA GLU A 34 48.35 -48.48 -4.50
C GLU A 34 47.12 -47.57 -4.65
N ALA A 35 45.91 -48.13 -4.55
CA ALA A 35 44.68 -47.34 -4.60
C ALA A 35 44.59 -46.31 -3.47
N LEU A 36 44.96 -46.69 -2.24
CA LEU A 36 45.00 -45.79 -1.09
C LEU A 36 46.10 -44.73 -1.24
N LEU A 37 47.30 -45.09 -1.71
CA LEU A 37 48.37 -44.12 -1.95
C LEU A 37 48.03 -43.14 -3.08
N ALA A 38 47.36 -43.61 -4.14
CA ALA A 38 46.86 -42.75 -5.21
C ALA A 38 45.80 -41.75 -4.70
N PHE A 39 44.94 -42.15 -3.76
CA PHE A 39 44.03 -41.24 -3.07
C PHE A 39 44.78 -40.21 -2.23
N ARG A 40 45.70 -40.66 -1.37
CA ARG A 40 46.54 -39.77 -0.55
C ARG A 40 47.25 -38.70 -1.38
N ASN A 41 47.79 -39.06 -2.55
CA ASN A 41 48.53 -38.13 -3.40
C ASN A 41 47.65 -37.01 -4.00
N LEU A 42 46.34 -37.23 -4.11
CA LEU A 42 45.39 -36.21 -4.57
C LEU A 42 44.80 -35.38 -3.43
N VAL A 43 45.10 -35.74 -2.17
CA VAL A 43 44.73 -34.95 -0.99
C VAL A 43 45.85 -33.94 -0.70
N THR A 44 45.55 -32.65 -0.84
CA THR A 44 46.56 -31.57 -0.89
C THR A 44 46.77 -30.83 0.42
N SER A 45 45.79 -30.86 1.33
CA SER A 45 45.99 -30.41 2.70
C SER A 45 45.17 -31.24 3.68
N ASP A 46 45.87 -31.85 4.62
CA ASP A 46 45.41 -32.07 5.97
C ASP A 46 46.16 -31.05 6.85
N SER A 47 45.51 -30.44 7.83
CA SER A 47 46.08 -29.35 8.64
C SER A 47 47.31 -29.74 9.49
N SER A 48 47.83 -30.97 9.34
CA SER A 48 48.91 -31.56 10.14
C SER A 48 49.84 -32.55 9.39
N HIS A 49 49.74 -32.71 8.06
CA HIS A 49 50.45 -33.80 7.33
C HIS A 49 50.16 -35.20 7.90
N PHE A 50 49.04 -35.37 8.59
CA PHE A 50 48.63 -36.56 9.33
C PHE A 50 48.50 -37.82 8.47
N LEU A 51 47.74 -37.79 7.36
CA LEU A 51 47.64 -38.90 6.42
C LEU A 51 49.00 -39.17 5.76
N ALA A 52 49.78 -38.10 5.51
CA ALA A 52 51.09 -38.24 4.90
C ALA A 52 52.09 -39.02 5.79
N ASN A 53 52.00 -38.79 7.09
CA ASN A 53 52.83 -39.43 8.11
C ASN A 53 52.31 -40.81 8.51
N ASN A 54 51.00 -41.04 8.44
CA ASN A 54 50.38 -42.31 8.84
C ASN A 54 50.44 -43.37 7.72
N TRP A 55 50.14 -42.98 6.48
CA TRP A 55 50.02 -43.90 5.34
C TRP A 55 51.35 -44.08 4.61
N THR A 56 52.32 -44.74 5.24
CA THR A 56 53.67 -44.95 4.67
C THR A 56 53.82 -46.33 4.05
N LYS A 57 54.66 -46.46 3.01
CA LYS A 57 54.92 -47.75 2.34
C LYS A 57 55.53 -48.83 3.26
N ASN A 58 56.10 -48.43 4.39
CA ASN A 58 56.83 -49.32 5.30
C ASN A 58 55.93 -49.95 6.39
N THR A 59 54.68 -49.53 6.50
CA THR A 59 53.69 -50.09 7.44
C THR A 59 52.55 -50.76 6.65
N SER A 60 51.91 -51.77 7.24
CA SER A 60 50.77 -52.44 6.61
C SER A 60 49.61 -51.46 6.47
N PHE A 61 49.01 -51.35 5.27
CA PHE A 61 47.87 -50.46 5.03
C PHE A 61 46.64 -50.81 5.88
N CYS A 62 46.54 -52.04 6.39
CA CYS A 62 45.49 -52.44 7.32
C CYS A 62 45.64 -51.85 8.74
N SER A 63 46.78 -51.21 9.03
CA SER A 63 47.02 -50.46 10.26
C SER A 63 46.91 -48.94 10.08
N TRP A 64 46.63 -48.49 8.85
CA TRP A 64 46.51 -47.07 8.54
C TRP A 64 45.23 -46.49 9.14
N PHE A 65 45.31 -45.25 9.60
CA PHE A 65 44.18 -44.52 10.13
C PHE A 65 43.04 -44.45 9.10
N GLY A 66 41.84 -44.78 9.55
CA GLY A 66 40.64 -44.81 8.71
C GLY A 66 40.56 -46.00 7.76
N VAL A 67 41.54 -46.92 7.72
CA VAL A 67 41.50 -48.11 6.87
C VAL A 67 41.16 -49.34 7.71
N THR A 68 40.10 -50.04 7.33
CA THR A 68 39.75 -51.34 7.92
C THR A 68 39.90 -52.44 6.89
N CYS A 69 40.54 -53.54 7.25
CA CYS A 69 40.73 -54.70 6.39
C CYS A 69 39.92 -55.93 6.84
N SER A 70 39.64 -56.81 5.88
CA SER A 70 39.03 -58.11 6.12
C SER A 70 39.98 -59.04 6.91
N PRO A 71 39.52 -59.70 7.99
CA PRO A 71 40.39 -60.47 8.89
C PRO A 71 41.20 -61.58 8.20
N LYS A 72 40.61 -62.25 7.21
CA LYS A 72 41.21 -63.44 6.56
C LYS A 72 42.03 -63.12 5.30
N ARG A 73 41.67 -62.06 4.58
CA ARG A 73 42.24 -61.76 3.25
C ARG A 73 43.06 -60.47 3.22
N GLN A 74 43.06 -59.70 4.31
CA GLN A 74 43.79 -58.43 4.43
C GLN A 74 43.47 -57.46 3.28
N ARG A 75 42.22 -57.50 2.80
CA ARG A 75 41.67 -56.58 1.78
C ARG A 75 40.88 -55.46 2.42
N VAL A 76 40.97 -54.24 1.89
CA VAL A 76 40.27 -53.06 2.43
C VAL A 76 38.76 -53.25 2.32
N VAL A 77 38.06 -53.13 3.45
CA VAL A 77 36.60 -53.21 3.56
C VAL A 77 35.96 -51.91 3.99
N ALA A 78 36.69 -51.00 4.64
CA ALA A 78 36.18 -49.67 4.94
C ALA A 78 37.29 -48.62 4.82
N LEU A 79 36.95 -47.47 4.27
CA LEU A 79 37.75 -46.25 4.27
C LEU A 79 36.93 -45.14 4.94
N THR A 80 37.27 -44.79 6.18
CA THR A 80 36.52 -43.87 7.05
C THR A 80 37.39 -42.71 7.52
N LEU A 81 37.24 -41.56 6.88
CA LEU A 81 38.03 -40.34 7.11
C LEU A 81 37.17 -39.07 7.28
N PRO A 82 36.15 -39.06 8.18
CA PRO A 82 35.31 -37.88 8.35
C PRO A 82 35.95 -36.78 9.21
N ASN A 83 35.57 -35.51 8.99
CA ASN A 83 35.95 -34.35 9.83
C ASN A 83 37.46 -34.05 9.90
N LEU A 84 38.22 -34.34 8.84
CA LEU A 84 39.67 -34.14 8.80
C LEU A 84 40.09 -32.88 8.02
N GLN A 85 39.13 -32.10 7.53
CA GLN A 85 39.34 -30.92 6.70
C GLN A 85 40.11 -31.21 5.40
N LEU A 86 40.06 -32.46 4.90
CA LEU A 86 40.81 -32.90 3.72
C LEU A 86 40.46 -32.05 2.50
N GLN A 87 41.46 -31.49 1.83
CA GLN A 87 41.31 -30.84 0.52
C GLN A 87 41.86 -31.71 -0.59
N GLY A 88 41.42 -31.49 -1.83
CA GLY A 88 41.83 -32.27 -3.00
C GLY A 88 40.64 -32.93 -3.68
N THR A 89 40.89 -34.01 -4.43
CA THR A 89 39.86 -34.73 -5.20
C THR A 89 39.77 -36.21 -4.82
N ILE A 90 38.61 -36.83 -5.10
CA ILE A 90 38.42 -38.27 -4.89
C ILE A 90 39.12 -39.01 -6.03
N SER A 91 40.15 -39.79 -5.70
CA SER A 91 40.91 -40.58 -6.69
C SER A 91 40.05 -41.66 -7.34
N PRO A 92 40.00 -41.75 -8.69
CA PRO A 92 39.36 -42.86 -9.39
C PRO A 92 39.93 -44.23 -9.02
N SER A 93 41.18 -44.30 -8.56
CA SER A 93 41.82 -45.55 -8.12
C SER A 93 41.13 -46.19 -6.92
N LEU A 94 40.32 -45.44 -6.15
CA LEU A 94 39.48 -46.04 -5.09
C LEU A 94 38.49 -47.09 -5.65
N ALA A 95 38.13 -47.02 -6.94
CA ALA A 95 37.33 -48.04 -7.60
C ALA A 95 38.03 -49.41 -7.72
N ASN A 96 39.34 -49.49 -7.45
CA ASN A 96 40.09 -50.75 -7.45
C ASN A 96 39.95 -51.51 -6.11
N LEU A 97 39.38 -50.89 -5.07
CA LEU A 97 39.14 -51.51 -3.77
C LEU A 97 37.92 -52.47 -3.82
N SER A 98 38.06 -53.57 -4.54
CA SER A 98 36.96 -54.53 -4.81
C SER A 98 36.27 -55.14 -3.58
N PHE A 99 36.86 -55.02 -2.38
CA PHE A 99 36.30 -55.50 -1.11
C PHE A 99 35.61 -54.39 -0.31
N LEU A 100 35.63 -53.15 -0.78
CA LEU A 100 35.10 -51.98 -0.07
C LEU A 100 33.60 -52.12 0.18
N ILE A 101 33.22 -51.99 1.44
CA ILE A 101 31.85 -52.01 1.95
C ILE A 101 31.43 -50.60 2.35
N GLU A 102 32.33 -49.82 2.93
CA GLU A 102 32.06 -48.47 3.41
C GLU A 102 33.10 -47.47 2.89
N LEU A 103 32.62 -46.40 2.28
CA LEU A 103 33.39 -45.21 1.93
C LEU A 103 32.78 -44.02 2.67
N ASN A 104 33.46 -43.53 3.69
CA ASN A 104 33.04 -42.37 4.47
C ASN A 104 34.12 -41.27 4.42
N LEU A 105 33.84 -40.19 3.68
CA LEU A 105 34.68 -38.99 3.55
C LEU A 105 33.92 -37.72 3.98
N ALA A 106 32.91 -37.86 4.84
CA ALA A 106 32.01 -36.77 5.22
C ALA A 106 32.72 -35.60 5.93
N ASN A 107 32.18 -34.39 5.79
CA ASN A 107 32.67 -33.17 6.48
C ASN A 107 34.15 -32.88 6.20
N ASN A 108 34.49 -32.79 4.91
CA ASN A 108 35.82 -32.41 4.44
C ASN A 108 35.69 -31.27 3.41
N ASN A 109 36.79 -30.89 2.78
CA ASN A 109 36.87 -29.84 1.76
C ASN A 109 37.21 -30.42 0.38
N LEU A 110 36.80 -31.66 0.10
CA LEU A 110 37.08 -32.33 -1.18
C LEU A 110 36.26 -31.70 -2.30
N HIS A 111 36.87 -31.47 -3.46
CA HIS A 111 36.22 -30.93 -4.67
C HIS A 111 36.44 -31.89 -5.85
N GLY A 112 35.96 -31.51 -7.05
CA GLY A 112 35.99 -32.39 -8.21
C GLY A 112 34.74 -33.28 -8.31
N GLU A 113 34.77 -34.23 -9.24
CA GLU A 113 33.66 -35.16 -9.49
C GLU A 113 33.76 -36.43 -8.65
N ILE A 114 32.63 -37.12 -8.46
CA ILE A 114 32.61 -38.47 -7.89
C ILE A 114 33.00 -39.45 -9.00
N PRO A 115 34.09 -40.24 -8.88
CA PRO A 115 34.49 -41.17 -9.92
C PRO A 115 33.42 -42.23 -10.23
N ASN A 116 33.04 -42.36 -11.51
CA ASN A 116 32.02 -43.32 -11.98
C ASN A 116 32.30 -44.78 -11.59
N GLY A 117 33.57 -45.15 -11.41
CA GLY A 117 33.98 -46.49 -10.98
C GLY A 117 33.48 -46.87 -9.59
N ILE A 118 33.26 -45.90 -8.69
CA ILE A 118 32.80 -46.16 -7.31
C ILE A 118 31.43 -46.85 -7.30
N GLY A 119 30.51 -46.44 -8.20
CA GLY A 119 29.20 -47.06 -8.29
C GLY A 119 29.20 -48.49 -8.84
N HIS A 120 30.36 -49.02 -9.27
CA HIS A 120 30.53 -50.40 -9.75
C HIS A 120 31.21 -51.32 -8.71
N LEU A 121 31.52 -50.83 -7.52
CA LEU A 121 32.19 -51.60 -6.46
C LEU A 121 31.25 -52.69 -5.91
N PRO A 122 31.50 -53.98 -6.14
CA PRO A 122 30.49 -55.04 -6.01
C PRO A 122 29.97 -55.28 -4.57
N ARG A 123 30.66 -54.74 -3.57
CA ARG A 123 30.36 -54.94 -2.15
C ARG A 123 29.94 -53.67 -1.41
N LEU A 124 29.90 -52.53 -2.11
CA LEU A 124 29.64 -51.24 -1.50
C LEU A 124 28.23 -51.21 -0.87
N ARG A 125 28.18 -50.89 0.42
CA ARG A 125 26.95 -50.74 1.20
C ARG A 125 26.72 -49.30 1.64
N VAL A 126 27.78 -48.59 1.99
CA VAL A 126 27.71 -47.22 2.51
C VAL A 126 28.63 -46.33 1.69
N ILE A 127 28.06 -45.27 1.12
CA ILE A 127 28.80 -44.13 0.60
C ILE A 127 28.30 -42.87 1.30
N ASP A 128 29.12 -42.32 2.18
CA ASP A 128 28.86 -41.06 2.87
C ASP A 128 29.98 -40.06 2.60
N ILE A 129 29.71 -39.12 1.70
CA ILE A 129 30.66 -38.07 1.30
C ILE A 129 30.00 -36.69 1.39
N GLN A 130 29.02 -36.56 2.28
CA GLN A 130 28.30 -35.32 2.53
C GLN A 130 29.22 -34.19 3.03
N ASN A 131 28.75 -32.95 2.88
CA ASN A 131 29.41 -31.74 3.35
C ASN A 131 30.86 -31.64 2.84
N ASN A 132 30.96 -31.48 1.52
CA ASN A 132 32.19 -31.28 0.76
C ASN A 132 31.92 -30.23 -0.34
N GLN A 133 32.84 -30.07 -1.27
CA GLN A 133 32.76 -29.15 -2.41
C GLN A 133 32.65 -29.89 -3.76
N LEU A 134 32.13 -31.12 -3.75
CA LEU A 134 32.05 -31.98 -4.93
C LEU A 134 31.03 -31.45 -5.94
N HIS A 135 31.33 -31.52 -7.22
CA HIS A 135 30.49 -31.03 -8.32
C HIS A 135 30.35 -32.07 -9.44
N GLY A 136 29.56 -31.78 -10.47
CA GLY A 136 29.30 -32.71 -11.57
C GLY A 136 28.14 -33.66 -11.25
N SER A 137 27.95 -34.68 -12.08
CA SER A 137 26.80 -35.60 -11.98
C SER A 137 27.01 -36.71 -10.95
N ILE A 138 25.91 -37.21 -10.39
CA ILE A 138 25.94 -38.41 -9.55
C ILE A 138 26.19 -39.64 -10.46
N PRO A 139 27.13 -40.54 -10.13
CA PRO A 139 27.32 -41.78 -10.86
C PRO A 139 26.04 -42.61 -10.89
N THR A 140 25.45 -42.76 -12.07
CA THR A 140 24.14 -43.40 -12.25
C THR A 140 24.13 -44.88 -11.86
N SER A 141 25.30 -45.53 -11.90
CA SER A 141 25.49 -46.91 -11.41
C SER A 141 25.14 -47.09 -9.92
N LEU A 142 25.18 -46.02 -9.11
CA LEU A 142 24.71 -46.06 -7.72
C LEU A 142 23.20 -46.38 -7.61
N PHE A 143 22.40 -45.98 -8.60
CA PHE A 143 20.95 -46.25 -8.64
C PHE A 143 20.59 -47.62 -9.27
N GLN A 144 21.61 -48.41 -9.63
CA GLN A 144 21.48 -49.79 -10.12
C GLN A 144 22.22 -50.79 -9.22
N HIS A 145 22.71 -50.33 -8.07
CA HIS A 145 23.59 -51.10 -7.22
C HIS A 145 22.83 -52.07 -6.29
N ARG A 146 23.19 -53.36 -6.34
CA ARG A 146 22.41 -54.43 -5.67
C ARG A 146 22.57 -54.49 -4.15
N SER A 147 23.65 -53.94 -3.60
CA SER A 147 23.99 -54.07 -2.18
C SER A 147 24.10 -52.75 -1.43
N VAL A 148 23.91 -51.61 -2.11
CA VAL A 148 24.01 -50.29 -1.47
C VAL A 148 22.83 -50.10 -0.51
N GLN A 149 23.13 -49.61 0.70
CA GLN A 149 22.18 -49.37 1.77
C GLN A 149 22.08 -47.88 2.11
N ILE A 150 23.18 -47.13 2.04
CA ILE A 150 23.23 -45.71 2.36
C ILE A 150 23.95 -44.97 1.24
N ILE A 151 23.27 -43.99 0.65
CA ILE A 151 23.85 -43.00 -0.26
C ILE A 151 23.63 -41.62 0.39
N SER A 152 24.70 -41.01 0.86
CA SER A 152 24.70 -39.69 1.51
C SER A 152 25.68 -38.77 0.79
N LEU A 153 25.13 -37.87 -0.03
CA LEU A 153 25.86 -36.92 -0.88
C LEU A 153 25.46 -35.46 -0.59
N ALA A 154 24.80 -35.22 0.54
CA ALA A 154 24.23 -33.93 0.89
C ALA A 154 25.28 -32.81 1.03
N PHE A 155 24.84 -31.55 0.90
CA PHE A 155 25.68 -30.36 1.07
C PHE A 155 26.95 -30.42 0.20
N ASN A 156 26.73 -30.53 -1.10
CA ASN A 156 27.76 -30.47 -2.14
C ASN A 156 27.26 -29.53 -3.27
N LYS A 157 27.98 -29.50 -4.39
CA LYS A 157 27.64 -28.78 -5.62
C LYS A 157 27.28 -29.73 -6.77
N LEU A 158 26.78 -30.92 -6.45
CA LEU A 158 26.41 -31.93 -7.45
C LEU A 158 25.24 -31.42 -8.29
N GLY A 159 25.26 -31.68 -9.59
CA GLY A 159 24.26 -31.21 -10.54
C GLY A 159 23.85 -32.28 -11.54
N GLY A 160 23.22 -31.87 -12.64
CA GLY A 160 22.69 -32.78 -13.64
C GLY A 160 21.41 -33.49 -13.18
N GLU A 161 20.86 -34.33 -14.06
CA GLU A 161 19.69 -35.14 -13.71
C GLU A 161 20.04 -36.20 -12.65
N MET A 162 19.16 -36.38 -11.65
CA MET A 162 19.35 -37.40 -10.61
C MET A 162 19.54 -38.79 -11.21
N TRP A 163 18.52 -39.30 -11.91
CA TRP A 163 18.51 -40.52 -12.71
C TRP A 163 17.12 -40.68 -13.35
N ASN A 164 17.05 -40.81 -14.67
CA ASN A 164 15.78 -40.95 -15.39
C ASN A 164 15.43 -42.41 -15.78
N GLY A 165 16.34 -43.36 -15.50
CA GLY A 165 16.15 -44.78 -15.78
C GLY A 165 15.46 -45.54 -14.64
N THR A 166 15.30 -46.86 -14.82
CA THR A 166 14.70 -47.73 -13.81
C THR A 166 15.62 -47.88 -12.60
N TRP A 167 15.08 -47.64 -11.40
CA TRP A 167 15.78 -47.86 -10.14
C TRP A 167 15.84 -49.35 -9.81
N TYR A 168 17.02 -49.84 -9.46
CA TYR A 168 17.24 -51.22 -9.01
C TYR A 168 18.20 -51.25 -7.82
N VAL A 169 17.68 -50.84 -6.66
CA VAL A 169 18.41 -50.68 -5.40
C VAL A 169 17.67 -51.38 -4.24
N PRO A 170 17.61 -52.72 -4.23
CA PRO A 170 16.74 -53.49 -3.32
C PRO A 170 17.14 -53.42 -1.84
N GLU A 171 18.37 -52.97 -1.56
CA GLU A 171 18.92 -52.85 -0.20
C GLU A 171 18.96 -51.42 0.33
N LEU A 172 18.60 -50.42 -0.49
CA LEU A 172 18.73 -49.00 -0.14
C LEU A 172 17.76 -48.62 0.98
N ARG A 173 18.31 -47.99 2.03
CA ARG A 173 17.61 -47.53 3.23
C ARG A 173 17.64 -46.02 3.37
N VAL A 174 18.78 -45.40 3.05
CA VAL A 174 18.94 -43.94 3.15
C VAL A 174 19.41 -43.39 1.82
N LEU A 175 18.65 -42.45 1.29
CA LEU A 175 19.06 -41.60 0.18
C LEU A 175 18.99 -40.14 0.62
N ASN A 176 20.16 -39.54 0.82
CA ASN A 176 20.28 -38.15 1.22
C ASN A 176 21.08 -37.35 0.19
N LEU A 177 20.37 -36.58 -0.63
CA LEU A 177 20.93 -35.71 -1.67
C LEU A 177 20.67 -34.22 -1.40
N ARG A 178 20.33 -33.87 -0.14
CA ARG A 178 19.96 -32.51 0.28
C ARG A 178 21.00 -31.47 -0.10
N ASN A 179 20.57 -30.25 -0.43
CA ASN A 179 21.40 -29.08 -0.71
C ASN A 179 22.49 -29.37 -1.75
N ASN A 180 22.03 -29.57 -2.98
CA ASN A 180 22.85 -29.70 -4.19
C ASN A 180 22.17 -28.87 -5.31
N THR A 181 22.55 -29.08 -6.57
CA THR A 181 21.98 -28.43 -7.76
C THR A 181 21.32 -29.42 -8.71
N ILE A 182 20.84 -30.56 -8.18
CA ILE A 182 20.31 -31.68 -8.96
C ILE A 182 18.99 -31.29 -9.63
N THR A 183 18.83 -31.69 -10.90
CA THR A 183 17.64 -31.43 -11.74
C THR A 183 16.91 -32.72 -12.10
N GLY A 184 15.83 -32.60 -12.87
CA GLY A 184 15.04 -33.73 -13.37
C GLY A 184 13.85 -34.07 -12.47
N VAL A 185 13.20 -35.19 -12.76
CA VAL A 185 11.98 -35.64 -12.07
C VAL A 185 12.27 -36.78 -11.09
N ILE A 186 11.35 -37.00 -10.14
CA ILE A 186 11.34 -38.23 -9.33
C ILE A 186 10.69 -39.34 -10.16
N PRO A 187 11.44 -40.38 -10.61
CA PRO A 187 10.87 -41.40 -11.48
C PRO A 187 9.95 -42.36 -10.69
N PRO A 188 8.83 -42.84 -11.27
CA PRO A 188 7.92 -43.80 -10.63
C PRO A 188 8.61 -45.06 -10.09
N SER A 189 9.70 -45.49 -10.74
CA SER A 189 10.47 -46.66 -10.30
C SER A 189 11.12 -46.53 -8.91
N ILE A 190 11.10 -45.34 -8.29
CA ILE A 190 11.47 -45.17 -6.88
C ILE A 190 10.70 -46.13 -5.96
N GLY A 191 9.44 -46.45 -6.30
CA GLY A 191 8.61 -47.40 -5.55
C GLY A 191 9.18 -48.81 -5.45
N ASN A 192 10.22 -49.16 -6.23
CA ASN A 192 10.95 -50.42 -6.12
C ASN A 192 11.91 -50.48 -4.92
N ALA A 193 12.28 -49.33 -4.33
CA ALA A 193 13.21 -49.24 -3.21
C ALA A 193 12.49 -49.50 -1.86
N THR A 194 11.86 -50.66 -1.71
CA THR A 194 10.92 -50.95 -0.60
C THR A 194 11.53 -50.96 0.81
N LYS A 195 12.86 -50.95 0.94
CA LYS A 195 13.59 -50.82 2.22
C LYS A 195 13.96 -49.38 2.58
N LEU A 196 13.60 -48.40 1.75
CA LEU A 196 13.94 -47.00 1.96
C LEU A 196 13.21 -46.47 3.21
N THR A 197 13.98 -45.97 4.16
CA THR A 197 13.49 -45.36 5.41
C THR A 197 13.59 -43.85 5.38
N ASN A 198 14.65 -43.29 4.76
CA ASN A 198 14.84 -41.84 4.67
C ASN A 198 15.11 -41.44 3.23
N PHE A 199 14.29 -40.54 2.71
CA PHE A 199 14.42 -40.00 1.36
C PHE A 199 14.44 -38.47 1.40
N SER A 200 15.62 -37.88 1.12
CA SER A 200 15.79 -36.42 1.11
C SER A 200 16.36 -35.91 -0.21
N LEU A 201 15.60 -35.04 -0.87
CA LEU A 201 15.99 -34.23 -2.03
C LEU A 201 15.91 -32.72 -1.72
N ASN A 202 15.77 -32.35 -0.44
CA ASN A 202 15.58 -30.96 0.00
C ASN A 202 16.63 -30.00 -0.58
N GLY A 203 16.22 -28.81 -1.04
CA GLY A 203 17.16 -27.78 -1.53
C GLY A 203 17.87 -28.16 -2.83
N ASN A 204 17.10 -28.58 -3.84
CA ASN A 204 17.58 -28.90 -5.19
C ASN A 204 16.71 -28.19 -6.25
N ARG A 205 16.80 -28.62 -7.51
CA ARG A 205 16.01 -28.12 -8.65
C ARG A 205 15.17 -29.25 -9.28
N ILE A 206 14.68 -30.17 -8.45
CA ILE A 206 13.84 -31.28 -8.89
C ILE A 206 12.48 -30.73 -9.33
N ASN A 207 12.00 -31.16 -10.50
CA ASN A 207 10.74 -30.70 -11.09
C ASN A 207 9.77 -31.86 -11.33
N GLY A 208 8.60 -31.54 -11.89
CA GLY A 208 7.54 -32.51 -12.16
C GLY A 208 6.79 -32.94 -10.90
N ASN A 209 6.01 -34.01 -11.02
CA ASN A 209 5.10 -34.44 -9.96
C ASN A 209 5.77 -35.42 -9.00
N ILE A 210 5.27 -35.48 -7.76
CA ILE A 210 5.56 -36.59 -6.85
C ILE A 210 4.82 -37.83 -7.38
N PRO A 211 5.50 -38.95 -7.73
CA PRO A 211 4.85 -40.13 -8.29
C PRO A 211 3.99 -40.86 -7.24
N MET A 212 2.87 -41.45 -7.67
CA MET A 212 1.97 -42.20 -6.76
C MET A 212 2.64 -43.44 -6.17
N GLU A 213 3.60 -44.01 -6.88
CA GLU A 213 4.41 -45.17 -6.49
C GLU A 213 5.25 -44.94 -5.24
N ILE A 214 5.41 -43.69 -4.78
CA ILE A 214 6.01 -43.38 -3.48
C ILE A 214 5.26 -44.07 -2.33
N GLY A 215 3.97 -44.35 -2.50
CA GLY A 215 3.14 -45.11 -1.57
C GLY A 215 3.58 -46.57 -1.37
N ASN A 216 4.43 -47.12 -2.26
CA ASN A 216 4.96 -48.48 -2.12
C ASN A 216 6.15 -48.57 -1.14
N LEU A 217 6.65 -47.42 -0.67
CA LEU A 217 7.79 -47.34 0.25
C LEU A 217 7.32 -47.61 1.69
N ASN A 218 6.91 -48.85 1.97
CA ASN A 218 6.24 -49.22 3.22
C ASN A 218 7.12 -49.12 4.49
N GLN A 219 8.43 -48.87 4.35
CA GLN A 219 9.37 -48.65 5.45
C GLN A 219 9.78 -47.18 5.60
N LEU A 220 9.23 -46.27 4.77
CA LEU A 220 9.60 -44.87 4.75
C LEU A 220 9.17 -44.18 6.04
N VAL A 221 10.14 -43.62 6.75
CA VAL A 221 9.97 -42.87 8.00
C VAL A 221 9.97 -41.37 7.74
N GLU A 222 10.83 -40.90 6.83
CA GLU A 222 11.00 -39.49 6.52
C GLU A 222 11.06 -39.25 5.00
N LEU A 223 10.21 -38.33 4.53
CA LEU A 223 10.24 -37.78 3.19
C LEU A 223 10.48 -36.27 3.23
N SER A 224 11.62 -35.82 2.68
CA SER A 224 12.01 -34.40 2.68
C SER A 224 12.31 -33.92 1.25
N LEU A 225 11.36 -33.20 0.66
CA LEU A 225 11.41 -32.67 -0.70
C LEU A 225 11.29 -31.14 -0.77
N SER A 226 11.38 -30.44 0.36
CA SER A 226 11.21 -28.98 0.40
C SER A 226 12.25 -28.22 -0.42
N ARG A 227 11.93 -26.99 -0.85
CA ARG A 227 12.81 -26.12 -1.65
C ARG A 227 13.24 -26.80 -2.95
N ASN A 228 12.26 -27.13 -3.78
CA ASN A 228 12.42 -27.69 -5.12
C ASN A 228 11.45 -26.97 -6.11
N GLN A 229 11.27 -27.53 -7.30
CA GLN A 229 10.37 -27.04 -8.35
C GLN A 229 9.24 -28.05 -8.62
N LEU A 230 8.82 -28.81 -7.60
CA LEU A 230 7.79 -29.84 -7.74
C LEU A 230 6.43 -29.21 -8.03
N THR A 231 5.64 -29.89 -8.87
CA THR A 231 4.32 -29.46 -9.33
C THR A 231 3.27 -30.55 -9.09
N GLY A 232 2.01 -30.26 -9.40
CA GLY A 232 0.91 -31.23 -9.29
C GLY A 232 0.48 -31.46 -7.84
N SER A 233 -0.37 -32.46 -7.63
CA SER A 233 -0.94 -32.76 -6.32
C SER A 233 -0.08 -33.66 -5.45
N ILE A 234 -0.27 -33.55 -4.13
CA ILE A 234 0.30 -34.48 -3.16
C ILE A 234 -0.42 -35.84 -3.33
N PRO A 235 0.28 -36.94 -3.65
CA PRO A 235 -0.36 -38.24 -3.85
C PRO A 235 -1.01 -38.76 -2.56
N SER A 236 -2.28 -39.16 -2.64
CA SER A 236 -3.01 -39.74 -1.49
C SER A 236 -2.33 -40.98 -0.91
N ALA A 237 -1.67 -41.77 -1.76
CA ALA A 237 -0.93 -42.96 -1.36
C ALA A 237 0.19 -42.69 -0.35
N LEU A 238 0.71 -41.45 -0.28
CA LEU A 238 1.71 -41.04 0.70
C LEU A 238 1.19 -41.16 2.14
N PHE A 239 -0.08 -40.80 2.37
CA PHE A 239 -0.69 -40.80 3.69
C PHE A 239 -1.08 -42.19 4.18
N ASN A 240 -1.01 -43.21 3.32
CA ASN A 240 -1.27 -44.61 3.66
C ASN A 240 -0.03 -45.36 4.20
N ILE A 241 1.15 -44.73 4.18
CA ILE A 241 2.40 -45.35 4.64
C ILE A 241 2.43 -45.34 6.18
N SER A 242 2.16 -46.50 6.78
CA SER A 242 2.05 -46.64 8.26
C SER A 242 3.35 -46.34 9.04
N SER A 243 4.51 -46.41 8.41
CA SER A 243 5.82 -46.13 9.01
C SER A 243 6.22 -44.65 8.94
N LEU A 244 5.50 -43.84 8.16
CA LEU A 244 5.86 -42.46 7.87
C LEU A 244 5.57 -41.54 9.05
N LEU A 245 6.59 -40.83 9.51
CA LEU A 245 6.51 -39.88 10.63
C LEU A 245 6.61 -38.43 10.16
N VAL A 246 7.43 -38.16 9.14
CA VAL A 246 7.73 -36.79 8.69
C VAL A 246 7.56 -36.64 7.19
N VAL A 247 6.79 -35.64 6.79
CA VAL A 247 6.63 -35.18 5.40
C VAL A 247 6.93 -33.69 5.32
N SER A 248 7.98 -33.32 4.58
CA SER A 248 8.36 -31.92 4.35
C SER A 248 8.41 -31.61 2.86
N LEU A 249 7.45 -30.83 2.38
CA LEU A 249 7.22 -30.46 0.98
C LEU A 249 7.21 -28.93 0.76
N ALA A 250 7.53 -28.14 1.78
CA ALA A 250 7.48 -26.68 1.73
C ALA A 250 8.33 -26.06 0.60
N TYR A 251 7.99 -24.85 0.15
CA TYR A 251 8.69 -24.14 -0.94
C TYR A 251 8.77 -24.96 -2.23
N ASN A 252 7.61 -25.23 -2.83
CA ASN A 252 7.44 -25.86 -4.13
C ASN A 252 6.26 -25.18 -4.87
N SER A 253 5.81 -25.76 -5.98
CA SER A 253 4.62 -25.33 -6.74
C SER A 253 3.53 -26.41 -6.71
N LEU A 254 3.40 -27.14 -5.59
CA LEU A 254 2.39 -28.19 -5.42
C LEU A 254 1.00 -27.55 -5.35
N SER A 255 0.00 -28.21 -5.92
CA SER A 255 -1.37 -27.69 -6.03
C SER A 255 -2.43 -28.77 -5.72
N GLY A 256 -3.71 -28.40 -5.75
CA GLY A 256 -4.80 -29.32 -5.37
C GLY A 256 -4.99 -29.44 -3.86
N PRO A 257 -5.90 -30.31 -3.40
CA PRO A 257 -6.26 -30.40 -1.99
C PRO A 257 -5.13 -30.99 -1.14
N LEU A 258 -4.99 -30.51 0.10
CA LEU A 258 -4.03 -31.03 1.07
C LEU A 258 -4.24 -32.51 1.37
N PHE A 259 -5.52 -32.90 1.52
CA PHE A 259 -5.94 -34.27 1.75
C PHE A 259 -7.00 -34.66 0.71
N PRO A 260 -6.99 -35.90 0.22
CA PRO A 260 -8.02 -36.39 -0.69
C PRO A 260 -9.40 -36.47 0.01
N ASP A 261 -10.46 -36.08 -0.69
CA ASP A 261 -11.86 -36.15 -0.22
C ASP A 261 -12.41 -37.60 -0.09
N ASP A 262 -11.61 -38.62 -0.45
CA ASP A 262 -12.09 -39.98 -0.61
C ASP A 262 -12.43 -40.64 0.74
N ARG A 263 -13.74 -40.67 1.04
CA ARG A 263 -14.36 -41.07 2.31
C ARG A 263 -14.15 -42.53 2.73
N ARG A 264 -13.27 -43.30 2.11
CA ARG A 264 -13.10 -44.74 2.34
C ARG A 264 -11.64 -45.15 2.30
N ASN A 265 -11.11 -45.54 3.47
CA ASN A 265 -9.89 -46.33 3.68
C ASN A 265 -8.54 -45.59 3.77
N VAL A 266 -8.44 -44.52 4.56
CA VAL A 266 -7.14 -44.13 5.13
C VAL A 266 -7.07 -44.69 6.56
N LEU A 267 -6.13 -45.62 6.78
CA LEU A 267 -5.82 -46.17 8.10
C LEU A 267 -5.20 -45.06 8.97
N SER A 268 -5.39 -45.12 10.29
CA SER A 268 -4.74 -44.17 11.22
C SER A 268 -3.24 -44.09 10.93
N SER A 269 -2.76 -42.87 10.67
CA SER A 269 -1.38 -42.62 10.29
C SER A 269 -0.56 -42.21 11.52
N ASN A 270 0.70 -42.65 11.57
CA ASN A 270 1.64 -42.29 12.64
C ASN A 270 2.38 -40.96 12.35
N LEU A 271 1.93 -40.18 11.36
CA LEU A 271 2.54 -38.91 11.01
C LEU A 271 2.59 -37.95 12.20
N GLU A 272 3.80 -37.49 12.51
CA GLU A 272 4.09 -36.49 13.55
C GLU A 272 4.28 -35.09 12.96
N HIS A 273 4.74 -34.97 11.70
CA HIS A 273 5.01 -33.68 11.08
C HIS A 273 4.58 -33.65 9.61
N ILE A 274 3.70 -32.70 9.27
CA ILE A 274 3.32 -32.34 7.91
C ILE A 274 3.70 -30.87 7.65
N GLY A 275 4.65 -30.65 6.75
CA GLY A 275 5.10 -29.31 6.36
C GLY A 275 4.98 -29.06 4.86
N VAL A 276 3.97 -28.30 4.43
CA VAL A 276 3.64 -28.01 3.03
C VAL A 276 3.58 -26.50 2.73
N SER A 277 4.10 -25.67 3.62
CA SER A 277 4.05 -24.21 3.47
C SER A 277 4.72 -23.68 2.20
N TYR A 278 4.31 -22.50 1.71
CA TYR A 278 4.82 -21.91 0.46
C TYR A 278 4.62 -22.85 -0.75
N ASN A 279 3.35 -23.11 -1.05
CA ASN A 279 2.89 -23.88 -2.22
C ASN A 279 1.62 -23.23 -2.78
N GLN A 280 0.90 -23.93 -3.66
CA GLN A 280 -0.37 -23.52 -4.27
C GLN A 280 -1.49 -24.49 -3.85
N ILE A 281 -1.42 -25.05 -2.64
CA ILE A 281 -2.41 -26.01 -2.12
C ILE A 281 -3.76 -25.31 -2.00
N THR A 282 -4.82 -25.95 -2.48
CA THR A 282 -6.20 -25.46 -2.47
C THR A 282 -7.07 -26.36 -1.60
N GLY A 283 -8.39 -26.14 -1.60
CA GLY A 283 -9.33 -26.93 -0.81
C GLY A 283 -9.38 -26.47 0.64
N HIS A 284 -9.88 -27.32 1.54
CA HIS A 284 -10.13 -26.98 2.95
C HIS A 284 -9.43 -27.97 3.89
N ILE A 285 -9.32 -27.61 5.17
CA ILE A 285 -8.91 -28.54 6.22
C ILE A 285 -10.11 -29.46 6.51
N PRO A 286 -10.04 -30.77 6.21
CA PRO A 286 -11.19 -31.64 6.31
C PRO A 286 -11.41 -32.13 7.75
N SER A 287 -12.66 -32.44 8.11
CA SER A 287 -13.01 -32.91 9.45
C SER A 287 -12.44 -34.30 9.80
N ASN A 288 -12.00 -35.07 8.80
CA ASN A 288 -11.30 -36.35 8.97
C ASN A 288 -9.80 -36.19 9.30
N ILE A 289 -9.29 -34.96 9.49
CA ILE A 289 -7.91 -34.72 9.96
C ILE A 289 -7.58 -35.46 11.26
N CYS A 290 -8.60 -35.83 12.03
CA CYS A 290 -8.51 -36.68 13.21
C CYS A 290 -7.94 -38.09 12.98
N GLN A 291 -7.67 -38.49 11.74
CA GLN A 291 -6.91 -39.71 11.44
C GLN A 291 -5.41 -39.59 11.77
N PHE A 292 -4.91 -38.36 11.90
CA PHE A 292 -3.52 -38.02 12.21
C PHE A 292 -3.33 -37.69 13.70
N THR A 293 -3.80 -38.54 14.61
CA THR A 293 -3.75 -38.30 16.08
C THR A 293 -2.34 -38.23 16.66
N ALA A 294 -1.33 -38.69 15.91
CA ALA A 294 0.08 -38.57 16.26
C ALA A 294 0.69 -37.19 15.93
N LEU A 295 -0.03 -36.34 15.19
CA LEU A 295 0.51 -35.10 14.63
C LEU A 295 0.92 -34.11 15.72
N ARG A 296 2.17 -33.66 15.64
CA ARG A 296 2.80 -32.64 16.51
C ARG A 296 2.99 -31.33 15.78
N VAL A 297 3.26 -31.36 14.46
CA VAL A 297 3.45 -30.16 13.65
C VAL A 297 2.59 -30.21 12.40
N LEU A 298 1.75 -29.20 12.22
CA LEU A 298 0.99 -28.95 11.00
C LEU A 298 1.34 -27.57 10.46
N SER A 299 2.14 -27.52 9.39
CA SER A 299 2.61 -26.29 8.75
C SER A 299 2.11 -26.22 7.31
N ILE A 300 1.08 -25.41 7.09
CA ILE A 300 0.40 -25.24 5.79
C ILE A 300 0.32 -23.76 5.35
N SER A 301 1.01 -22.86 6.05
CA SER A 301 1.02 -21.43 5.73
C SER A 301 1.48 -21.08 4.32
N TYR A 302 1.10 -19.91 3.80
CA TYR A 302 1.44 -19.45 2.44
C TYR A 302 0.96 -20.44 1.37
N ASN A 303 -0.36 -20.66 1.35
CA ASN A 303 -1.06 -21.49 0.37
C ASN A 303 -2.39 -20.81 -0.01
N ASN A 304 -3.25 -21.53 -0.73
CA ASN A 304 -4.53 -21.03 -1.21
C ASN A 304 -5.70 -21.83 -0.59
N ILE A 305 -5.53 -22.27 0.67
CA ILE A 305 -6.48 -23.07 1.44
C ILE A 305 -7.64 -22.18 1.89
N THR A 306 -8.87 -22.68 1.77
CA THR A 306 -10.12 -22.00 2.11
C THR A 306 -10.93 -22.80 3.15
N GLY A 307 -12.10 -22.27 3.55
CA GLY A 307 -12.99 -22.94 4.50
C GLY A 307 -12.57 -22.75 5.95
N GLU A 308 -13.29 -23.41 6.85
CA GLU A 308 -13.14 -23.21 8.31
C GLU A 308 -12.14 -24.18 8.94
N ILE A 309 -11.63 -23.82 10.13
CA ILE A 309 -10.94 -24.78 11.00
C ILE A 309 -12.00 -25.78 11.53
N PRO A 310 -11.79 -27.11 11.40
CA PRO A 310 -12.75 -28.09 11.87
C PRO A 310 -13.08 -27.96 13.36
N ARG A 311 -14.36 -28.02 13.72
CA ARG A 311 -14.83 -27.89 15.12
C ARG A 311 -14.30 -28.98 16.05
N ASN A 312 -13.88 -30.13 15.51
CA ASN A 312 -13.33 -31.27 16.24
C ASN A 312 -11.80 -31.33 16.21
N ILE A 313 -11.11 -30.20 15.99
CA ILE A 313 -9.64 -30.14 15.87
C ILE A 313 -8.90 -30.61 17.13
N ASP A 314 -9.57 -30.64 18.29
CA ASP A 314 -9.06 -31.17 19.56
C ASP A 314 -8.72 -32.68 19.51
N CYS A 315 -9.19 -33.39 18.49
CA CYS A 315 -8.74 -34.75 18.21
C CYS A 315 -7.22 -34.84 17.93
N LEU A 316 -6.58 -33.74 17.52
CA LEU A 316 -5.13 -33.62 17.37
C LEU A 316 -4.46 -33.30 18.72
N ALA A 317 -4.74 -34.12 19.74
CA ALA A 317 -4.36 -33.85 21.13
C ALA A 317 -2.84 -33.80 21.41
N LYS A 318 -1.99 -34.14 20.42
CA LYS A 318 -0.52 -34.05 20.49
C LYS A 318 0.06 -32.87 19.72
N LEU A 319 -0.78 -32.03 19.11
CA LEU A 319 -0.33 -30.93 18.27
C LEU A 319 0.40 -29.88 19.14
N GLU A 320 1.62 -29.54 18.73
CA GLU A 320 2.51 -28.58 19.39
C GLU A 320 2.64 -27.30 18.56
N GLU A 321 2.69 -27.42 17.23
CA GLU A 321 2.82 -26.27 16.34
C GLU A 321 1.78 -26.31 15.22
N PHE A 322 1.00 -25.23 15.11
CA PHE A 322 -0.07 -25.09 14.13
C PHE A 322 0.11 -23.79 13.34
N TYR A 323 0.65 -23.90 12.12
CA TYR A 323 0.87 -22.77 11.22
C TYR A 323 -0.04 -22.87 10.01
N ILE A 324 -1.06 -22.01 9.98
CA ILE A 324 -2.04 -21.93 8.89
C ILE A 324 -2.15 -20.52 8.29
N GLY A 325 -1.33 -19.58 8.77
CA GLY A 325 -1.34 -18.19 8.29
C GLY A 325 -1.06 -18.02 6.79
N TYR A 326 -1.39 -16.86 6.21
CA TYR A 326 -1.26 -16.58 4.77
C TYR A 326 -2.01 -17.60 3.91
N ASN A 327 -3.31 -17.72 4.17
CA ASN A 327 -4.26 -18.52 3.41
C ASN A 327 -5.57 -17.73 3.25
N ALA A 328 -6.62 -18.37 2.75
CA ALA A 328 -7.96 -17.82 2.68
C ALA A 328 -8.94 -18.56 3.63
N ILE A 329 -8.46 -19.01 4.79
CA ILE A 329 -9.25 -19.71 5.80
C ILE A 329 -10.23 -18.72 6.43
N ASN A 330 -11.50 -19.11 6.57
CA ASN A 330 -12.58 -18.25 7.04
C ASN A 330 -13.33 -18.86 8.22
N GLY A 331 -14.40 -18.19 8.65
CA GLY A 331 -15.25 -18.62 9.76
C GLY A 331 -14.62 -18.36 11.14
N THR A 332 -15.29 -18.86 12.17
CA THR A 332 -14.92 -18.61 13.57
C THR A 332 -13.79 -19.50 14.07
N ILE A 333 -13.01 -19.00 15.03
CA ILE A 333 -11.98 -19.79 15.73
C ILE A 333 -12.69 -20.81 16.64
N PRO A 334 -12.51 -22.12 16.44
CA PRO A 334 -13.27 -23.12 17.21
C PRO A 334 -12.76 -23.23 18.65
N VAL A 335 -13.70 -23.23 19.61
CA VAL A 335 -13.42 -23.36 21.07
C VAL A 335 -12.60 -24.60 21.43
N SER A 336 -12.68 -25.66 20.61
CA SER A 336 -11.93 -26.91 20.79
C SER A 336 -10.43 -26.72 20.62
N LEU A 337 -9.94 -25.70 19.91
CA LEU A 337 -8.49 -25.38 19.89
C LEU A 337 -7.94 -25.17 21.31
N GLY A 338 -8.74 -24.58 22.21
CA GLY A 338 -8.37 -24.39 23.62
C GLY A 338 -8.23 -25.69 24.43
N ASN A 339 -8.60 -26.84 23.88
CA ASN A 339 -8.45 -28.15 24.54
C ASN A 339 -7.14 -28.87 24.17
N ILE A 340 -6.36 -28.34 23.22
CA ILE A 340 -5.09 -28.95 22.79
C ILE A 340 -3.95 -28.51 23.71
N SER A 341 -3.89 -29.07 24.91
CA SER A 341 -2.94 -28.63 25.97
C SER A 341 -1.45 -28.71 25.60
N THR A 342 -1.08 -29.45 24.55
CA THR A 342 0.30 -29.56 24.04
C THR A 342 0.71 -28.39 23.16
N LEU A 343 -0.23 -27.53 22.74
CA LEU A 343 0.02 -26.47 21.77
C LEU A 343 0.97 -25.41 22.34
N GLN A 344 2.05 -25.15 21.60
CA GLN A 344 3.09 -24.18 21.93
C GLN A 344 3.06 -22.99 20.97
N LYS A 345 2.70 -23.20 19.70
CA LYS A 345 2.67 -22.14 18.68
C LYS A 345 1.40 -22.23 17.85
N LEU A 346 0.65 -21.14 17.83
CA LEU A 346 -0.58 -20.98 17.08
C LEU A 346 -0.46 -19.77 16.16
N HIS A 347 -0.27 -20.02 14.87
CA HIS A 347 -0.04 -18.99 13.86
C HIS A 347 -1.10 -19.05 12.77
N CYS A 348 -2.06 -18.14 12.88
CA CYS A 348 -3.27 -18.05 12.07
C CYS A 348 -3.40 -16.70 11.35
N GLY A 349 -2.39 -15.84 11.40
CA GLY A 349 -2.43 -14.50 10.80
C GLY A 349 -2.56 -14.50 9.27
N ASN A 350 -3.01 -13.39 8.69
CA ASN A 350 -3.21 -13.21 7.26
C ASN A 350 -4.18 -14.26 6.67
N ASN A 351 -5.41 -14.25 7.16
CA ASN A 351 -6.52 -15.13 6.77
C ASN A 351 -7.82 -14.30 6.72
N HIS A 352 -8.99 -14.94 6.65
CA HIS A 352 -10.31 -14.31 6.69
C HIS A 352 -11.13 -14.80 7.91
N MET A 353 -10.49 -15.10 9.04
CA MET A 353 -11.20 -15.54 10.24
C MET A 353 -12.04 -14.41 10.82
N GLU A 354 -13.23 -14.76 11.32
CA GLU A 354 -14.22 -13.80 11.81
C GLU A 354 -14.72 -14.14 13.22
N GLY A 355 -15.37 -13.17 13.86
CA GLY A 355 -15.95 -13.34 15.18
C GLY A 355 -14.96 -13.11 16.32
N GLU A 356 -15.33 -13.56 17.52
CA GLU A 356 -14.57 -13.30 18.75
C GLU A 356 -13.43 -14.30 18.97
N LEU A 357 -12.39 -13.87 19.70
CA LEU A 357 -11.35 -14.75 20.22
C LEU A 357 -11.94 -15.64 21.34
N PRO A 358 -11.89 -16.98 21.24
CA PRO A 358 -12.43 -17.85 22.28
C PRO A 358 -11.67 -17.76 23.60
N SER A 359 -12.39 -17.60 24.72
CA SER A 359 -11.78 -17.56 26.06
C SER A 359 -11.04 -18.86 26.43
N GLU A 360 -11.44 -19.98 25.82
CA GLU A 360 -10.82 -21.30 25.98
C GLU A 360 -9.36 -21.34 25.56
N LEU A 361 -8.90 -20.44 24.67
CA LEU A 361 -7.49 -20.31 24.33
C LEU A 361 -6.63 -20.01 25.57
N GLY A 362 -7.21 -19.37 26.60
CA GLY A 362 -6.59 -19.14 27.90
C GLY A 362 -6.22 -20.41 28.69
N LYS A 363 -6.75 -21.59 28.32
CA LYS A 363 -6.41 -22.89 28.95
C LYS A 363 -5.07 -23.46 28.48
N LEU A 364 -4.51 -22.93 27.40
CA LEU A 364 -3.31 -23.43 26.75
C LEU A 364 -2.04 -23.04 27.51
N SER A 365 -1.81 -23.67 28.66
CA SER A 365 -0.70 -23.35 29.59
C SER A 365 0.72 -23.55 29.04
N ASN A 366 0.89 -24.22 27.89
CA ASN A 366 2.18 -24.38 27.20
C ASN A 366 2.37 -23.41 26.03
N LEU A 367 1.37 -22.57 25.74
CA LEU A 367 1.39 -21.67 24.58
C LEU A 367 2.46 -20.60 24.77
N ARG A 368 3.36 -20.51 23.79
CA ARG A 368 4.44 -19.52 23.73
C ARG A 368 4.15 -18.43 22.72
N GLN A 369 3.49 -18.77 21.62
CA GLN A 369 3.23 -17.82 20.54
C GLN A 369 1.78 -17.94 20.08
N ILE A 370 1.10 -16.81 20.02
CA ILE A 370 -0.25 -16.69 19.49
C ILE A 370 -0.28 -15.53 18.47
N ASN A 371 -0.60 -15.86 17.22
CA ASN A 371 -0.65 -14.90 16.11
C ASN A 371 -1.99 -15.04 15.37
N PHE A 372 -2.78 -13.96 15.38
CA PHE A 372 -3.99 -13.78 14.60
C PHE A 372 -3.99 -12.45 13.83
N GLU A 373 -2.81 -11.90 13.51
CA GLU A 373 -2.67 -10.62 12.79
C GLU A 373 -3.35 -10.66 11.41
N GLU A 374 -3.74 -9.50 10.88
CA GLU A 374 -4.24 -9.34 9.50
C GLU A 374 -5.37 -10.32 9.12
N ASN A 375 -6.30 -10.62 10.03
CA ASN A 375 -7.55 -11.31 9.68
C ASN A 375 -8.66 -10.34 9.27
N TYR A 376 -8.52 -9.06 9.63
CA TYR A 376 -9.42 -7.95 9.30
C TYR A 376 -10.90 -8.15 9.69
N ASN A 377 -11.30 -9.26 10.33
CA ASN A 377 -12.69 -9.55 10.67
C ASN A 377 -12.85 -10.11 12.11
N LEU A 378 -11.76 -10.22 12.87
CA LEU A 378 -11.84 -10.57 14.29
C LEU A 378 -12.34 -9.36 15.08
N ILE A 379 -13.36 -9.59 15.92
CA ILE A 379 -14.11 -8.57 16.65
C ILE A 379 -14.17 -8.90 18.15
N GLY A 380 -14.71 -7.98 18.93
CA GLY A 380 -14.96 -8.18 20.36
C GLY A 380 -13.72 -8.01 21.23
N GLU A 381 -13.87 -8.27 22.53
CA GLU A 381 -12.82 -8.05 23.51
C GLU A 381 -11.73 -9.14 23.47
N ILE A 382 -10.49 -8.76 23.77
CA ILE A 382 -9.41 -9.72 23.98
C ILE A 382 -9.65 -10.46 25.31
N PRO A 383 -9.81 -11.79 25.33
CA PRO A 383 -10.09 -12.52 26.56
C PRO A 383 -8.96 -12.40 27.59
N ASN A 384 -9.28 -11.92 28.79
CA ASN A 384 -8.33 -11.83 29.92
C ASN A 384 -7.61 -13.15 30.22
N ALA A 385 -8.25 -14.29 29.94
CA ALA A 385 -7.67 -15.62 30.17
C ALA A 385 -6.40 -15.87 29.33
N ILE A 386 -6.26 -15.26 28.15
CA ILE A 386 -5.06 -15.37 27.30
C ILE A 386 -3.86 -14.70 28.01
N PHE A 387 -4.09 -13.56 28.67
CA PHE A 387 -3.05 -12.80 29.37
C PHE A 387 -2.64 -13.41 30.72
N ASN A 388 -3.25 -14.54 31.10
CA ASN A 388 -2.85 -15.34 32.27
C ASN A 388 -1.86 -16.47 31.91
N ILE A 389 -1.54 -16.67 30.61
CA ILE A 389 -0.65 -17.75 30.17
C ILE A 389 0.82 -17.33 30.35
N SER A 390 1.42 -17.72 31.47
CA SER A 390 2.80 -17.32 31.83
C SER A 390 3.92 -17.80 30.88
N SER A 391 3.64 -18.77 30.01
CA SER A 391 4.58 -19.24 28.99
C SER A 391 4.62 -18.36 27.73
N LEU A 392 3.71 -17.40 27.56
CA LEU A 392 3.65 -16.57 26.36
C LEU A 392 4.89 -15.69 26.22
N GLU A 393 5.48 -15.76 25.03
CA GLU A 393 6.64 -15.00 24.55
C GLU A 393 6.19 -14.00 23.47
N PHE A 394 5.14 -14.31 22.69
CA PHE A 394 4.70 -13.51 21.54
C PHE A 394 3.17 -13.48 21.45
N ILE A 395 2.61 -12.27 21.41
CA ILE A 395 1.18 -12.02 21.15
C ILE A 395 1.09 -11.04 19.97
N ALA A 396 0.42 -11.45 18.89
CA ALA A 396 0.17 -10.58 17.75
C ALA A 396 -1.27 -10.66 17.24
N PHE A 397 -2.00 -9.56 17.39
CA PHE A 397 -3.38 -9.38 16.95
C PHE A 397 -3.57 -8.13 16.07
N THR A 398 -2.48 -7.60 15.51
CA THR A 398 -2.48 -6.39 14.67
C THR A 398 -3.42 -6.51 13.46
N PHE A 399 -4.01 -5.40 12.99
CA PHE A 399 -4.94 -5.36 11.83
C PHE A 399 -6.18 -6.25 11.99
N ASN A 400 -6.97 -5.96 13.02
CA ASN A 400 -8.28 -6.56 13.27
C ASN A 400 -9.27 -5.46 13.75
N TYR A 401 -10.47 -5.86 14.15
CA TYR A 401 -11.47 -4.98 14.75
C TYR A 401 -11.71 -5.34 16.24
N LEU A 402 -10.65 -5.76 16.94
CA LEU A 402 -10.75 -6.08 18.37
C LEU A 402 -11.01 -4.81 19.17
N SER A 403 -11.91 -4.89 20.14
CA SER A 403 -12.38 -3.75 20.92
C SER A 403 -12.20 -3.97 22.43
N GLY A 404 -12.67 -3.02 23.24
CA GLY A 404 -12.54 -3.06 24.68
C GLY A 404 -11.13 -2.73 25.18
N ARG A 405 -10.86 -3.03 26.45
CA ARG A 405 -9.60 -2.62 27.11
C ARG A 405 -8.51 -3.67 26.94
N ILE A 406 -7.25 -3.22 26.91
CA ILE A 406 -6.09 -4.11 26.98
C ILE A 406 -6.12 -4.87 28.33
N PRO A 407 -6.13 -6.22 28.33
CA PRO A 407 -6.06 -7.02 29.56
C PRO A 407 -4.82 -6.74 30.41
N ASN A 408 -4.91 -6.97 31.72
CA ASN A 408 -3.77 -6.80 32.63
C ASN A 408 -2.67 -7.86 32.38
N LEU A 409 -1.41 -7.41 32.25
CA LEU A 409 -0.24 -8.27 32.02
C LEU A 409 0.40 -8.85 33.30
N LEU A 410 -0.35 -8.99 34.40
CA LEU A 410 0.19 -9.39 35.71
C LEU A 410 0.95 -10.73 35.69
N HIS A 411 0.69 -11.58 34.70
CA HIS A 411 1.16 -12.96 34.64
C HIS A 411 1.98 -13.30 33.39
N LEU A 412 2.57 -12.31 32.69
CA LEU A 412 3.33 -12.52 31.44
C LEU A 412 4.84 -12.18 31.56
N PRO A 413 5.63 -12.87 32.42
CA PRO A 413 7.03 -12.54 32.65
C PRO A 413 7.96 -12.83 31.47
N ASN A 414 7.54 -13.70 30.54
CA ASN A 414 8.34 -14.13 29.39
C ASN A 414 8.02 -13.37 28.11
N LEU A 415 7.10 -12.40 28.14
CA LEU A 415 6.63 -11.71 26.94
C LEU A 415 7.75 -10.87 26.32
N ILE A 416 8.03 -11.13 25.05
CA ILE A 416 9.06 -10.47 24.24
C ILE A 416 8.42 -9.48 23.28
N GLN A 417 7.27 -9.81 22.70
CA GLN A 417 6.57 -8.92 21.76
C GLN A 417 5.07 -8.89 22.04
N LEU A 418 4.51 -7.68 22.05
CA LEU A 418 3.08 -7.41 22.13
C LEU A 418 2.67 -6.49 20.98
N LEU A 419 1.98 -7.07 19.99
CA LEU A 419 1.54 -6.39 18.78
C LEU A 419 0.01 -6.32 18.76
N LEU A 420 -0.55 -5.15 19.05
CA LEU A 420 -2.00 -4.92 19.11
C LEU A 420 -2.44 -3.74 18.21
N ALA A 421 -1.56 -3.28 17.32
CA ALA A 421 -1.84 -2.10 16.51
C ALA A 421 -3.01 -2.28 15.54
N ASN A 422 -3.56 -1.19 15.03
CA ASN A 422 -4.64 -1.19 14.04
C ASN A 422 -5.84 -2.04 14.50
N ASN A 423 -6.43 -1.63 15.62
CA ASN A 423 -7.62 -2.23 16.23
C ASN A 423 -8.55 -1.12 16.78
N GLN A 424 -9.59 -1.49 17.52
CA GLN A 424 -10.54 -0.59 18.19
C GLN A 424 -10.37 -0.61 19.72
N LEU A 425 -9.15 -0.86 20.20
CA LEU A 425 -8.88 -0.97 21.63
C LEU A 425 -8.99 0.39 22.30
N GLU A 426 -9.69 0.44 23.43
CA GLU A 426 -9.99 1.65 24.18
C GLU A 426 -9.51 1.59 25.64
N GLY A 427 -9.67 2.69 26.37
CA GLY A 427 -9.25 2.83 27.76
C GLY A 427 -7.74 3.06 27.92
N GLU A 428 -7.24 2.92 29.15
CA GLU A 428 -5.86 3.24 29.49
C GLU A 428 -4.88 2.09 29.20
N ILE A 429 -3.62 2.43 28.91
CA ILE A 429 -2.53 1.45 28.87
C ILE A 429 -2.31 0.88 30.29
N PRO A 430 -2.45 -0.44 30.52
CA PRO A 430 -2.33 -1.02 31.85
C PRO A 430 -0.96 -0.77 32.46
N ARG A 431 -0.90 -0.22 33.68
CA ARG A 431 0.38 0.06 34.38
C ARG A 431 1.27 -1.18 34.54
N TYR A 432 0.65 -2.35 34.66
CA TYR A 432 1.34 -3.64 34.78
C TYR A 432 2.04 -4.10 33.50
N ILE A 433 1.88 -3.39 32.37
CA ILE A 433 2.69 -3.65 31.16
C ILE A 433 4.19 -3.59 31.45
N THR A 434 4.56 -2.76 32.43
CA THR A 434 5.94 -2.57 32.90
C THR A 434 6.52 -3.78 33.64
N ASN A 435 5.70 -4.79 33.98
CA ASN A 435 6.15 -6.03 34.60
C ASN A 435 6.70 -7.04 33.57
N ALA A 436 6.44 -6.85 32.27
CA ALA A 436 6.96 -7.71 31.21
C ALA A 436 8.42 -7.33 30.89
N THR A 437 9.36 -7.62 31.81
CA THR A 437 10.73 -7.07 31.75
C THR A 437 11.54 -7.51 30.53
N ASN A 438 11.15 -8.60 29.86
CA ASN A 438 11.77 -9.11 28.63
C ASN A 438 11.18 -8.49 27.35
N LEU A 439 10.22 -7.56 27.46
CA LEU A 439 9.55 -6.98 26.31
C LEU A 439 10.54 -6.16 25.47
N GLU A 440 10.73 -6.58 24.22
CA GLU A 440 11.60 -5.93 23.24
C GLU A 440 10.80 -5.02 22.30
N LEU A 441 9.56 -5.39 21.98
CA LEU A 441 8.69 -4.66 21.06
C LEU A 441 7.30 -4.48 21.69
N LEU A 442 6.88 -3.22 21.84
CA LEU A 442 5.53 -2.85 22.22
C LEU A 442 4.89 -2.00 21.12
N ASP A 443 3.87 -2.56 20.48
CA ASP A 443 3.11 -1.88 19.44
C ASP A 443 1.62 -1.83 19.78
N LEU A 444 1.16 -0.62 20.13
CA LEU A 444 -0.22 -0.28 20.45
C LEU A 444 -0.74 0.83 19.52
N SER A 445 -0.09 1.08 18.38
CA SER A 445 -0.44 2.19 17.51
C SER A 445 -1.83 2.01 16.88
N ASP A 446 -2.41 3.10 16.37
CA ASP A 446 -3.66 3.06 15.57
C ASP A 446 -4.80 2.37 16.33
N ASN A 447 -5.13 2.91 17.51
CA ASN A 447 -6.20 2.45 18.39
C ASN A 447 -6.95 3.67 19.00
N LEU A 448 -7.84 3.41 19.96
CA LEU A 448 -8.63 4.43 20.67
C LEU A 448 -8.17 4.58 22.13
N LEU A 449 -6.89 4.30 22.43
CA LEU A 449 -6.36 4.31 23.80
C LEU A 449 -6.33 5.74 24.35
N THR A 450 -6.69 5.88 25.62
CA THR A 450 -6.83 7.17 26.33
C THR A 450 -5.94 7.22 27.57
N GLY A 451 -5.86 8.38 28.21
CA GLY A 451 -5.13 8.58 29.45
C GLY A 451 -3.61 8.69 29.27
N THR A 452 -2.87 8.52 30.37
CA THR A 452 -1.42 8.76 30.40
C THR A 452 -0.60 7.52 30.07
N ILE A 453 0.53 7.70 29.39
CA ILE A 453 1.53 6.63 29.24
C ILE A 453 2.15 6.32 30.61
N PRO A 454 2.29 5.03 31.02
CA PRO A 454 2.81 4.69 32.34
C PRO A 454 4.21 5.27 32.63
N ASN A 455 4.33 6.05 33.71
CA ASN A 455 5.59 6.69 34.12
C ASN A 455 6.68 5.69 34.58
N ASP A 456 6.39 4.41 34.67
CA ASP A 456 7.34 3.36 35.02
C ASP A 456 7.83 2.54 33.81
N LEU A 457 7.58 3.01 32.57
CA LEU A 457 7.95 2.33 31.33
C LEU A 457 9.47 2.01 31.24
N GLY A 458 10.29 2.79 31.95
CA GLY A 458 11.72 2.54 32.14
C GLY A 458 12.09 1.20 32.77
N ASN A 459 11.14 0.45 33.31
CA ASN A 459 11.35 -0.91 33.82
C ASN A 459 11.53 -1.94 32.70
N LEU A 460 11.10 -1.63 31.48
CA LEU A 460 11.26 -2.47 30.29
C LEU A 460 12.68 -2.32 29.71
N ARG A 461 13.67 -2.93 30.37
CA ARG A 461 15.10 -2.71 30.06
C ARG A 461 15.53 -3.22 28.68
N GLU A 462 14.85 -4.24 28.18
CA GLU A 462 15.11 -4.84 26.86
C GLU A 462 14.35 -4.15 25.72
N LEU A 463 13.50 -3.15 26.02
CA LEU A 463 12.67 -2.48 25.03
C LEU A 463 13.53 -1.81 23.94
N ARG A 464 13.27 -2.20 22.69
CA ARG A 464 13.90 -1.70 21.47
C ARG A 464 12.95 -0.80 20.68
N GLU A 465 11.68 -1.18 20.64
CA GLU A 465 10.68 -0.58 19.76
C GLU A 465 9.43 -0.24 20.57
N LEU A 466 9.04 1.04 20.51
CA LEU A 466 7.86 1.57 21.19
C LEU A 466 7.01 2.36 20.19
N PHE A 467 5.86 1.81 19.84
CA PHE A 467 4.89 2.41 18.93
C PHE A 467 3.56 2.63 19.65
N LEU A 468 3.22 3.89 19.87
CA LEU A 468 2.00 4.34 20.55
C LEU A 468 1.23 5.40 19.73
N HIS A 469 1.68 5.68 18.50
CA HIS A 469 1.12 6.75 17.68
C HIS A 469 -0.32 6.47 17.23
N HIS A 470 -1.05 7.51 16.82
CA HIS A 470 -2.47 7.44 16.43
C HIS A 470 -3.35 6.85 17.55
N ASN A 471 -3.39 7.53 18.69
CA ASN A 471 -4.26 7.23 19.82
C ASN A 471 -4.77 8.56 20.45
N GLN A 472 -5.36 8.49 21.64
CA GLN A 472 -5.83 9.64 22.43
C GLN A 472 -5.05 9.79 23.75
N LEU A 473 -3.75 9.49 23.73
CA LEU A 473 -2.86 9.52 24.90
C LEU A 473 -2.44 10.95 25.24
N THR A 474 -2.20 11.21 26.53
CA THR A 474 -1.86 12.53 27.07
C THR A 474 -0.57 12.50 27.91
N GLU A 475 0.07 13.66 28.07
CA GLU A 475 1.24 13.92 28.93
C GLU A 475 2.57 13.27 28.51
N LEU A 476 3.69 13.93 28.85
CA LEU A 476 5.05 13.49 28.49
C LEU A 476 5.90 13.00 29.68
N GLY A 477 5.31 12.85 30.87
CA GLY A 477 6.04 12.48 32.10
C GLY A 477 6.82 11.15 32.02
N PHE A 478 6.43 10.24 31.12
CA PHE A 478 7.06 8.92 30.97
C PHE A 478 8.50 8.99 30.43
N PHE A 479 8.89 10.07 29.73
CA PHE A 479 10.24 10.21 29.16
C PHE A 479 11.34 10.17 30.22
N ASP A 480 11.08 10.70 31.43
CA ASP A 480 12.03 10.67 32.55
C ASP A 480 12.40 9.24 32.96
N SER A 481 11.44 8.33 32.84
CA SER A 481 11.64 6.91 33.09
C SER A 481 12.25 6.20 31.90
N LEU A 482 11.83 6.54 30.68
CA LEU A 482 12.25 5.91 29.43
C LEU A 482 13.77 5.97 29.21
N VAL A 483 14.46 6.96 29.78
CA VAL A 483 15.95 7.06 29.85
C VAL A 483 16.62 5.78 30.38
N LYS A 484 15.90 4.97 31.17
CA LYS A 484 16.37 3.68 31.70
C LYS A 484 16.42 2.56 30.66
N CYS A 485 15.70 2.67 29.55
CA CYS A 485 15.66 1.69 28.46
C CYS A 485 16.86 1.92 27.50
N ARG A 486 17.94 1.16 27.71
CA ARG A 486 19.21 1.36 26.98
C ARG A 486 19.26 0.69 25.61
N MET A 487 18.28 -0.15 25.29
CA MET A 487 18.19 -0.86 24.01
C MET A 487 17.28 -0.17 22.98
N LEU A 488 16.64 0.95 23.34
CA LEU A 488 15.69 1.66 22.48
C LEU A 488 16.32 2.09 21.16
N ARG A 489 15.62 1.84 20.08
CA ARG A 489 15.96 2.20 18.70
C ARG A 489 14.88 3.04 18.04
N TYR A 490 13.61 2.65 18.21
CA TYR A 490 12.48 3.33 17.59
C TYR A 490 11.48 3.77 18.64
N VAL A 491 11.16 5.06 18.63
CA VAL A 491 10.16 5.67 19.52
C VAL A 491 9.20 6.48 18.67
N GLN A 492 7.96 6.03 18.59
CA GLN A 492 6.88 6.71 17.86
C GLN A 492 5.69 6.91 18.79
N VAL A 493 5.51 8.15 19.24
CA VAL A 493 4.45 8.51 20.20
C VAL A 493 3.59 9.69 19.71
N GLY A 494 3.87 10.20 18.50
CA GLY A 494 3.12 11.27 17.85
C GLY A 494 1.65 10.91 17.55
N SER A 495 0.93 11.80 16.86
CA SER A 495 -0.50 11.61 16.52
C SER A 495 -1.33 11.24 17.75
N ASN A 496 -1.09 11.99 18.83
CA ASN A 496 -1.71 11.86 20.14
C ASN A 496 -1.85 13.27 20.74
N PRO A 497 -2.95 13.60 21.45
CA PRO A 497 -3.13 14.92 22.08
C PRO A 497 -2.28 15.07 23.35
N LEU A 498 -0.95 14.97 23.23
CA LEU A 498 -0.01 14.99 24.36
C LEU A 498 -0.05 16.33 25.11
N ASN A 499 -0.28 17.44 24.38
CA ASN A 499 -0.56 18.79 24.92
C ASN A 499 0.47 19.30 25.95
N ASP A 500 1.75 19.00 25.73
CA ASP A 500 2.82 19.25 26.69
C ASP A 500 4.05 19.91 26.03
N VAL A 501 5.05 20.26 26.85
CA VAL A 501 6.35 20.75 26.40
C VAL A 501 7.36 19.61 26.40
N LEU A 502 8.19 19.53 25.36
CA LEU A 502 9.26 18.52 25.28
C LEU A 502 10.20 18.62 26.50
N PRO A 503 10.32 17.56 27.33
CA PRO A 503 11.18 17.61 28.51
C PRO A 503 12.65 17.47 28.11
N SER A 504 13.55 18.09 28.89
CA SER A 504 14.99 17.98 28.62
C SER A 504 15.54 16.56 28.74
N SER A 505 14.82 15.66 29.41
CA SER A 505 15.17 14.24 29.59
C SER A 505 15.19 13.44 28.29
N ILE A 506 14.55 13.90 27.20
CA ILE A 506 14.66 13.26 25.88
C ILE A 506 16.12 13.16 25.42
N GLY A 507 16.94 14.17 25.75
CA GLY A 507 18.36 14.18 25.44
C GLY A 507 19.20 13.16 26.22
N ASN A 508 18.62 12.55 27.26
CA ASN A 508 19.25 11.50 28.05
C ASN A 508 18.83 10.09 27.62
N LEU A 509 17.94 9.97 26.62
CA LEU A 509 17.58 8.68 26.02
C LEU A 509 18.81 7.97 25.44
N SER A 510 18.70 6.67 25.21
CA SER A 510 19.82 5.87 24.73
C SER A 510 20.42 6.42 23.43
N SER A 511 21.75 6.39 23.32
CA SER A 511 22.44 6.71 22.06
C SER A 511 22.19 5.69 20.96
N THR A 512 21.46 4.60 21.26
CA THR A 512 20.98 3.62 20.28
C THR A 512 19.69 4.04 19.58
N VAL A 513 19.03 5.13 20.01
CA VAL A 513 17.80 5.62 19.37
C VAL A 513 18.14 6.14 17.98
N GLU A 514 17.55 5.52 16.97
CA GLU A 514 17.75 5.81 15.54
C GLU A 514 16.58 6.66 15.00
N TYR A 515 15.35 6.35 15.42
CA TYR A 515 14.13 6.99 14.93
C TYR A 515 13.30 7.55 16.09
N PHE A 516 13.02 8.85 16.05
CA PHE A 516 12.22 9.53 17.07
C PHE A 516 11.12 10.39 16.43
N HIS A 517 9.87 9.99 16.67
CA HIS A 517 8.69 10.58 16.03
C HIS A 517 7.64 11.01 17.06
N ILE A 518 7.40 12.32 17.11
CA ILE A 518 6.34 12.97 17.88
C ILE A 518 5.67 14.06 17.04
N GLY A 519 5.41 13.76 15.76
CA GLY A 519 4.63 14.64 14.89
C GLY A 519 3.15 14.63 15.26
N ASP A 520 2.40 15.67 14.91
CA ASP A 520 0.95 15.77 15.14
C ASP A 520 0.53 15.49 16.59
N ALA A 521 1.21 16.13 17.55
CA ALA A 521 1.06 15.79 18.96
C ALA A 521 0.71 16.96 19.89
N GLN A 522 0.34 18.11 19.30
CA GLN A 522 0.00 19.34 20.02
C GLN A 522 1.12 19.78 20.99
N ILE A 523 2.38 19.51 20.62
CA ILE A 523 3.55 19.86 21.42
C ILE A 523 3.82 21.35 21.32
N ASN A 524 4.01 21.99 22.48
CA ASN A 524 4.24 23.41 22.62
C ASN A 524 5.67 23.73 23.10
N GLY A 525 6.03 25.01 23.11
CA GLY A 525 7.30 25.48 23.69
C GLY A 525 8.46 25.39 22.70
N PHE A 526 9.66 25.09 23.19
CA PHE A 526 10.89 25.09 22.40
C PHE A 526 11.43 23.67 22.19
N ILE A 527 12.18 23.46 21.11
CA ILE A 527 13.00 22.25 20.97
C ILE A 527 14.12 22.31 22.04
N PRO A 528 14.24 21.34 22.95
CA PRO A 528 15.29 21.35 23.98
C PRO A 528 16.68 21.23 23.38
N THR A 529 17.66 21.99 23.90
CA THR A 529 19.07 21.89 23.49
C THR A 529 19.66 20.50 23.77
N SER A 530 19.11 19.79 24.75
CA SER A 530 19.49 18.41 25.07
C SER A 530 19.19 17.42 23.94
N THR A 531 18.29 17.74 23.01
CA THR A 531 18.02 16.92 21.81
C THR A 531 19.32 16.61 21.03
N GLY A 532 20.28 17.54 21.01
CA GLY A 532 21.58 17.33 20.35
C GLY A 532 22.47 16.27 21.00
N ASN A 533 22.11 15.73 22.17
CA ASN A 533 22.83 14.64 22.82
C ASN A 533 22.43 13.25 22.30
N MET A 534 21.35 13.15 21.51
CA MET A 534 20.85 11.88 20.96
C MET A 534 21.64 11.45 19.71
N THR A 535 22.95 11.26 19.84
CA THR A 535 23.90 11.14 18.71
C THR A 535 23.68 9.95 17.77
N GLY A 536 22.85 8.97 18.15
CA GLY A 536 22.47 7.83 17.32
C GLY A 536 21.36 8.12 16.31
N LEU A 537 20.67 9.26 16.43
CA LEU A 537 19.50 9.57 15.59
C LEU A 537 19.87 9.61 14.11
N THR A 538 19.12 8.84 13.32
CA THR A 538 19.08 8.92 11.87
C THR A 538 17.88 9.74 11.40
N THR A 539 16.78 9.74 12.16
CA THR A 539 15.56 10.47 11.78
C THR A 539 14.90 11.12 12.99
N LEU A 540 14.62 12.42 12.88
CA LEU A 540 13.92 13.21 13.89
C LEU A 540 12.69 13.88 13.28
N VAL A 541 11.50 13.59 13.83
CA VAL A 541 10.22 14.07 13.31
C VAL A 541 9.40 14.78 14.37
N PHE A 542 9.32 16.11 14.27
CA PHE A 542 8.54 17.02 15.11
C PHE A 542 7.51 17.84 14.31
N GLN A 543 7.19 17.42 13.10
CA GLN A 543 6.24 18.13 12.23
C GLN A 543 4.84 18.23 12.82
N ASP A 544 4.03 19.17 12.34
CA ASP A 544 2.62 19.34 12.72
C ASP A 544 2.45 19.54 14.24
N ASN A 545 3.20 20.48 14.80
CA ASN A 545 3.13 20.83 16.22
C ASN A 545 3.07 22.35 16.40
N SER A 546 3.05 22.81 17.65
CA SER A 546 3.07 24.23 18.02
C SER A 546 4.42 24.63 18.62
N LEU A 547 5.52 24.05 18.11
CA LEU A 547 6.87 24.40 18.55
C LEU A 547 7.22 25.82 18.08
N THR A 548 7.92 26.56 18.95
CA THR A 548 8.29 27.96 18.75
C THR A 548 9.78 28.20 19.01
N GLY A 549 10.25 29.42 18.73
CA GLY A 549 11.64 29.81 18.88
C GLY A 549 12.55 29.22 17.81
N ASN A 550 13.86 29.24 18.05
CA ASN A 550 14.85 28.89 17.03
C ASN A 550 15.17 27.39 17.04
N ILE A 551 15.60 26.88 15.89
CA ILE A 551 16.22 25.55 15.78
C ILE A 551 17.52 25.55 16.61
N PRO A 552 17.67 24.70 17.66
CA PRO A 552 18.84 24.73 18.54
C PRO A 552 20.13 24.39 17.81
N ARG A 553 21.22 25.09 18.15
CA ARG A 553 22.53 24.88 17.52
C ARG A 553 23.09 23.48 17.81
N GLU A 554 22.69 22.89 18.92
CA GLU A 554 23.07 21.54 19.34
C GLU A 554 22.60 20.45 18.36
N ILE A 555 21.61 20.71 17.50
CA ILE A 555 21.22 19.77 16.43
C ILE A 555 22.40 19.41 15.54
N GLY A 556 23.35 20.32 15.32
CA GLY A 556 24.57 20.05 14.55
C GLY A 556 25.47 18.94 15.12
N LYS A 557 25.25 18.50 16.37
CA LYS A 557 25.94 17.35 16.97
C LYS A 557 25.43 16.00 16.46
N LEU A 558 24.25 15.94 15.85
CA LEU A 558 23.59 14.71 15.40
C LEU A 558 24.18 14.19 14.08
N LYS A 559 25.46 13.80 14.08
CA LYS A 559 26.21 13.48 12.85
C LYS A 559 25.66 12.30 12.03
N GLN A 560 24.82 11.45 12.63
CA GLN A 560 24.15 10.34 11.95
C GLN A 560 22.82 10.72 11.28
N LEU A 561 22.35 11.96 11.48
CA LEU A 561 21.03 12.38 11.05
C LEU A 561 20.95 12.42 9.53
N GLN A 562 19.97 11.68 9.00
CA GLN A 562 19.61 11.59 7.60
C GLN A 562 18.33 12.36 7.30
N GLY A 563 17.40 12.44 8.25
CA GLY A 563 16.12 13.14 8.09
C GLY A 563 15.82 14.08 9.26
N LEU A 564 15.59 15.35 8.96
CA LEU A 564 15.09 16.35 9.91
C LEU A 564 13.77 16.92 9.42
N PHE A 565 12.70 16.68 10.17
CA PHE A 565 11.33 17.06 9.79
C PHE A 565 10.72 17.95 10.88
N LEU A 566 10.62 19.24 10.57
CA LEU A 566 10.08 20.29 11.45
C LEU A 566 8.95 21.09 10.74
N VAL A 567 8.29 20.46 9.76
CA VAL A 567 7.25 21.10 8.93
C VAL A 567 6.07 21.54 9.80
N ASN A 568 5.38 22.62 9.44
CA ASN A 568 4.14 23.06 10.07
C ASN A 568 4.29 23.26 11.59
N ASN A 569 5.05 24.29 11.95
CA ASN A 569 5.30 24.72 13.33
C ASN A 569 5.42 26.26 13.38
N GLY A 570 5.66 26.83 14.55
CA GLY A 570 5.91 28.26 14.77
C GLY A 570 7.40 28.61 14.93
N LEU A 571 8.32 27.85 14.31
CA LEU A 571 9.76 28.08 14.47
C LEU A 571 10.20 29.38 13.79
N GLN A 572 11.10 30.11 14.45
CA GLN A 572 11.55 31.45 14.07
C GLN A 572 13.07 31.51 13.93
N GLY A 573 13.60 32.68 13.57
CA GLY A 573 15.03 32.91 13.41
C GLY A 573 15.58 32.37 12.09
N ASP A 574 16.91 32.31 11.99
CA ASP A 574 17.63 31.80 10.82
C ASP A 574 17.91 30.30 10.91
N ILE A 575 18.17 29.68 9.75
CA ILE A 575 18.72 28.32 9.72
C ILE A 575 20.17 28.43 10.19
N ALA A 576 20.45 27.93 11.40
CA ALA A 576 21.80 28.00 11.96
C ALA A 576 22.82 27.25 11.07
N GLU A 577 24.00 27.84 10.88
CA GLU A 577 25.09 27.28 10.05
C GLU A 577 25.53 25.87 10.51
N VAL A 578 25.34 25.55 11.79
CA VAL A 578 25.55 24.22 12.37
C VAL A 578 24.64 23.12 11.82
N VAL A 579 23.61 23.43 11.03
CA VAL A 579 22.86 22.42 10.26
C VAL A 579 23.73 21.85 9.13
N CYS A 580 24.69 22.63 8.60
CA CYS A 580 25.65 22.17 7.59
C CYS A 580 26.65 21.15 8.12
N ASP A 581 26.70 21.00 9.43
CA ASP A 581 27.53 20.04 10.14
C ASP A 581 26.96 18.60 10.07
N LEU A 582 25.75 18.44 9.51
CA LEU A 582 25.03 17.18 9.30
C LEU A 582 25.36 16.57 7.93
N SER A 583 26.57 16.02 7.79
CA SER A 583 27.08 15.52 6.50
C SER A 583 26.28 14.34 5.90
N ASN A 584 25.51 13.62 6.71
CA ASN A 584 24.69 12.49 6.30
C ASN A 584 23.24 12.87 5.95
N LEU A 585 22.89 14.16 6.02
CA LEU A 585 21.53 14.64 5.83
C LEU A 585 21.06 14.39 4.39
N VAL A 586 20.00 13.59 4.26
CA VAL A 586 19.33 13.23 2.99
C VAL A 586 18.09 14.09 2.79
N ARG A 587 17.37 14.39 3.86
CA ARG A 587 16.13 15.18 3.84
C ARG A 587 16.12 16.25 4.93
N LEU A 588 15.90 17.49 4.50
CA LEU A 588 15.65 18.63 5.37
C LEU A 588 14.27 19.23 5.03
N ALA A 589 13.34 19.15 5.98
CA ALA A 589 11.98 19.64 5.80
C ALA A 589 11.63 20.66 6.91
N LEU A 590 11.59 21.93 6.52
CA LEU A 590 11.35 23.10 7.37
C LEU A 590 10.21 23.98 6.85
N SER A 591 9.40 23.47 5.91
CA SER A 591 8.29 24.23 5.34
C SER A 591 7.26 24.64 6.39
N GLU A 592 6.47 25.67 6.10
CA GLU A 592 5.34 26.11 6.94
C GLU A 592 5.81 26.46 8.36
N ASN A 593 6.70 27.44 8.43
CA ASN A 593 7.23 28.00 9.67
C ASN A 593 7.37 29.53 9.55
N GLU A 594 7.94 30.16 10.57
CA GLU A 594 8.26 31.58 10.59
C GLU A 594 9.77 31.86 10.44
N LEU A 595 10.53 30.95 9.81
CA LEU A 595 11.97 31.09 9.61
C LEU A 595 12.27 32.27 8.67
N SER A 596 13.35 32.99 8.95
CA SER A 596 13.73 34.21 8.25
C SER A 596 15.25 34.31 8.09
N GLY A 597 15.75 35.44 7.58
CA GLY A 597 17.18 35.65 7.41
C GLY A 597 17.76 34.97 6.17
N VAL A 598 19.06 34.68 6.20
CA VAL A 598 19.82 34.17 5.05
C VAL A 598 19.92 32.64 5.10
N ILE A 599 19.67 31.99 3.97
CA ILE A 599 19.88 30.55 3.82
C ILE A 599 21.40 30.27 3.76
N PRO A 600 21.98 29.44 4.64
CA PRO A 600 23.42 29.18 4.67
C PRO A 600 23.97 28.59 3.37
N GLU A 601 25.05 29.16 2.84
CA GLU A 601 25.69 28.70 1.58
C GLU A 601 26.18 27.24 1.67
N CYS A 602 26.59 26.81 2.86
CA CYS A 602 27.10 25.47 3.12
C CYS A 602 26.07 24.35 2.91
N LEU A 603 24.75 24.65 2.95
CA LEU A 603 23.72 23.65 2.62
C LEU A 603 23.86 23.14 1.19
N GLY A 604 24.28 24.00 0.25
CA GLY A 604 24.58 23.62 -1.13
C GLY A 604 25.83 22.75 -1.29
N SER A 605 26.60 22.54 -0.21
CA SER A 605 27.77 21.66 -0.18
C SER A 605 27.47 20.27 0.42
N LEU A 606 26.24 20.02 0.89
CA LEU A 606 25.83 18.73 1.45
C LEU A 606 25.58 17.70 0.35
N THR A 607 26.56 16.85 0.08
CA THR A 607 26.53 15.89 -1.05
C THR A 607 25.51 14.76 -0.91
N MET A 608 25.01 14.51 0.29
CA MET A 608 23.98 13.48 0.55
C MET A 608 22.56 14.04 0.44
N LEU A 609 22.39 15.36 0.43
CA LEU A 609 21.09 16.00 0.46
C LEU A 609 20.35 15.77 -0.86
N GLN A 610 19.18 15.14 -0.76
CA GLN A 610 18.31 14.79 -1.88
C GLN A 610 16.99 15.56 -1.83
N GLN A 611 16.51 15.92 -0.64
CA GLN A 611 15.22 16.57 -0.48
C GLN A 611 15.35 17.79 0.41
N LEU A 612 14.98 18.95 -0.13
CA LEU A 612 15.01 20.21 0.58
C LEU A 612 13.65 20.92 0.45
N PHE A 613 12.99 21.09 1.59
CA PHE A 613 11.69 21.77 1.69
C PHE A 613 11.80 22.94 2.66
N LEU A 614 11.74 24.16 2.13
CA LEU A 614 11.83 25.44 2.85
C LEU A 614 10.62 26.35 2.54
N GLY A 615 9.57 25.80 1.93
CA GLY A 615 8.44 26.58 1.45
C GLY A 615 7.63 27.22 2.58
N SER A 616 6.85 28.27 2.28
CA SER A 616 5.98 28.96 3.26
C SER A 616 6.75 29.41 4.50
N ASN A 617 7.74 30.28 4.31
CA ASN A 617 8.56 30.89 5.37
C ASN A 617 8.75 32.40 5.06
N LYS A 618 9.65 33.09 5.79
CA LYS A 618 9.97 34.51 5.67
C LYS A 618 11.41 34.76 5.18
N PHE A 619 11.95 33.92 4.30
CA PHE A 619 13.29 34.12 3.73
C PHE A 619 13.29 35.26 2.69
N GLU A 620 14.16 36.25 2.87
CA GLU A 620 14.18 37.50 2.06
C GLU A 620 15.46 37.69 1.24
N SER A 621 16.45 36.80 1.37
CA SER A 621 17.77 36.92 0.73
C SER A 621 17.87 36.18 -0.61
N LYS A 622 18.84 36.54 -1.45
CA LYS A 622 19.22 35.77 -2.65
C LYS A 622 19.62 34.33 -2.30
N LEU A 623 19.25 33.38 -3.16
CA LEU A 623 19.67 31.99 -3.00
C LEU A 623 21.18 31.83 -3.28
N PRO A 624 21.95 31.14 -2.42
CA PRO A 624 23.38 30.91 -2.66
C PRO A 624 23.64 30.10 -3.93
N LEU A 625 24.72 30.45 -4.64
CA LEU A 625 25.05 29.83 -5.94
C LEU A 625 25.36 28.32 -5.84
N SER A 626 25.78 27.85 -4.67
CA SER A 626 26.06 26.44 -4.38
C SER A 626 24.83 25.54 -4.59
N PHE A 627 23.63 26.05 -4.35
CA PHE A 627 22.38 25.28 -4.47
C PHE A 627 22.10 24.81 -5.89
N TRP A 628 22.47 25.63 -6.88
CA TRP A 628 22.28 25.30 -8.29
C TRP A 628 23.26 24.21 -8.78
N LYS A 629 24.24 23.82 -7.96
CA LYS A 629 25.26 22.81 -8.28
C LYS A 629 25.07 21.48 -7.55
N MET A 630 23.95 21.32 -6.85
CA MET A 630 23.66 20.12 -6.06
C MET A 630 23.22 18.94 -6.94
N SER A 631 24.18 18.21 -7.49
CA SER A 631 23.91 17.10 -8.43
C SER A 631 23.12 15.93 -7.84
N SER A 632 23.06 15.79 -6.51
CA SER A 632 22.30 14.76 -5.79
C SER A 632 20.84 15.13 -5.52
N LEU A 633 20.45 16.40 -5.70
CA LEU A 633 19.15 16.90 -5.27
C LEU A 633 18.03 16.37 -6.18
N LEU A 634 17.00 15.80 -5.56
CA LEU A 634 15.80 15.24 -6.20
C LEU A 634 14.59 16.16 -6.08
N TYR A 635 14.41 16.80 -4.91
CA TYR A 635 13.26 17.67 -4.63
C TYR A 635 13.73 18.98 -4.02
N LEU A 636 13.33 20.08 -4.64
CA LEU A 636 13.58 21.43 -4.18
C LEU A 636 12.25 22.18 -4.07
N ASN A 637 11.86 22.53 -2.85
CA ASN A 637 10.74 23.43 -2.60
C ASN A 637 11.22 24.62 -1.76
N MET A 638 11.08 25.82 -2.31
CA MET A 638 11.33 27.10 -1.65
C MET A 638 10.17 28.07 -1.90
N SER A 639 8.98 27.55 -2.19
CA SER A 639 7.86 28.40 -2.58
C SER A 639 7.35 29.26 -1.44
N ARG A 640 6.59 30.33 -1.74
CA ARG A 640 5.95 31.22 -0.76
C ARG A 640 6.95 31.76 0.26
N ASN A 641 7.98 32.44 -0.24
CA ASN A 641 8.96 33.19 0.54
C ASN A 641 9.10 34.59 -0.09
N SER A 642 10.14 35.33 0.26
CA SER A 642 10.49 36.62 -0.32
C SER A 642 11.88 36.59 -0.98
N ILE A 643 12.28 35.43 -1.50
CA ILE A 643 13.61 35.22 -2.11
C ILE A 643 13.70 36.02 -3.40
N GLU A 644 14.74 36.85 -3.53
CA GLU A 644 15.02 37.67 -4.71
C GLU A 644 16.22 37.18 -5.53
N GLY A 645 16.46 37.79 -6.68
CA GLY A 645 17.60 37.51 -7.57
C GLY A 645 17.22 36.80 -8.86
N GLU A 646 18.22 36.38 -9.63
CA GLU A 646 18.03 35.67 -10.90
C GLU A 646 18.40 34.18 -10.74
N VAL A 647 17.78 33.32 -11.55
CA VAL A 647 18.16 31.90 -11.63
C VAL A 647 19.33 31.75 -12.60
N PRO A 648 20.53 31.32 -12.15
CA PRO A 648 21.72 31.23 -12.99
C PRO A 648 21.67 30.03 -13.95
N SER A 649 22.53 30.04 -14.96
CA SER A 649 22.69 28.92 -15.90
C SER A 649 23.14 27.62 -15.23
N ASP A 650 23.79 27.70 -14.06
CA ASP A 650 24.21 26.54 -13.27
C ASP A 650 23.05 25.61 -12.88
N ILE A 651 21.78 26.05 -12.92
CA ILE A 651 20.62 25.18 -12.67
C ILE A 651 20.61 23.90 -13.53
N GLY A 652 21.26 23.93 -14.71
CA GLY A 652 21.45 22.77 -15.55
C GLY A 652 22.26 21.64 -14.89
N GLU A 653 23.04 21.92 -13.85
CA GLU A 653 23.86 20.94 -13.11
C GLU A 653 23.06 20.06 -12.13
N LEU A 654 21.78 20.36 -11.88
CA LEU A 654 20.89 19.59 -11.02
C LEU A 654 20.43 18.27 -11.67
N LYS A 655 21.34 17.45 -12.18
CA LYS A 655 21.06 16.32 -13.09
C LYS A 655 20.12 15.25 -12.54
N ALA A 656 19.94 15.15 -11.22
CA ALA A 656 19.05 14.19 -10.58
C ALA A 656 17.64 14.75 -10.26
N ILE A 657 17.42 16.05 -10.44
CA ILE A 657 16.21 16.73 -9.94
C ILE A 657 14.94 16.20 -10.59
N VAL A 658 13.91 15.99 -9.77
CA VAL A 658 12.59 15.48 -10.14
C VAL A 658 11.54 16.58 -10.00
N ALA A 659 11.63 17.41 -8.97
CA ALA A 659 10.69 18.51 -8.77
C ALA A 659 11.40 19.78 -8.28
N ILE A 660 11.04 20.90 -8.91
CA ILE A 660 11.44 22.26 -8.50
C ILE A 660 10.17 23.09 -8.31
N ASP A 661 9.98 23.61 -7.11
CA ASP A 661 8.99 24.62 -6.82
C ASP A 661 9.64 25.83 -6.13
N ILE A 662 9.76 26.93 -6.87
CA ILE A 662 10.23 28.23 -6.36
C ILE A 662 9.15 29.31 -6.51
N SER A 663 7.88 28.89 -6.58
CA SER A 663 6.75 29.79 -6.81
C SER A 663 6.49 30.76 -5.65
N GLY A 664 5.86 31.90 -5.91
CA GLY A 664 5.51 32.88 -4.87
C GLY A 664 6.74 33.49 -4.20
N ASN A 665 7.63 34.06 -5.01
CA ASN A 665 8.88 34.70 -4.57
C ASN A 665 9.12 35.98 -5.39
N HIS A 666 10.32 36.56 -5.30
CA HIS A 666 10.76 37.74 -6.03
C HIS A 666 11.87 37.42 -7.05
N PHE A 667 11.93 36.18 -7.57
CA PHE A 667 12.88 35.84 -8.63
C PHE A 667 12.59 36.64 -9.90
N SER A 668 13.63 37.08 -10.58
CA SER A 668 13.57 37.98 -11.74
C SER A 668 14.55 37.54 -12.84
N GLY A 669 14.69 38.35 -13.89
CA GLY A 669 15.53 38.03 -15.04
C GLY A 669 14.86 37.07 -16.02
N MET A 670 15.66 36.46 -16.89
CA MET A 670 15.19 35.48 -17.88
C MET A 670 15.28 34.07 -17.33
N ILE A 671 14.35 33.19 -17.73
CA ILE A 671 14.48 31.76 -17.45
C ILE A 671 15.68 31.21 -18.24
N PRO A 672 16.72 30.64 -17.59
CA PRO A 672 17.91 30.16 -18.29
C PRO A 672 17.60 28.92 -19.14
N SER A 673 18.17 28.87 -20.34
CA SER A 673 17.95 27.77 -21.28
C SER A 673 18.54 26.43 -20.80
N ASN A 674 19.57 26.46 -19.95
CA ASN A 674 20.19 25.26 -19.34
C ASN A 674 19.22 24.45 -18.46
N LEU A 675 18.12 25.03 -17.99
CA LEU A 675 17.07 24.29 -17.28
C LEU A 675 16.50 23.16 -18.16
N GLY A 676 16.46 23.35 -19.49
CA GLY A 676 16.08 22.32 -20.44
C GLY A 676 16.99 21.07 -20.46
N GLU A 677 18.15 21.08 -19.79
CA GLU A 677 19.03 19.92 -19.68
C GLU A 677 18.56 18.88 -18.64
N LEU A 678 17.58 19.23 -17.80
CA LEU A 678 17.11 18.45 -16.65
C LEU A 678 16.12 17.37 -17.07
N GLN A 679 16.60 16.32 -17.74
CA GLN A 679 15.74 15.30 -18.37
C GLN A 679 14.87 14.51 -17.38
N THR A 680 15.24 14.46 -16.09
CA THR A 680 14.52 13.79 -15.00
C THR A 680 13.39 14.62 -14.39
N LEU A 681 13.35 15.93 -14.68
CA LEU A 681 12.42 16.87 -14.08
C LEU A 681 10.98 16.55 -14.51
N LYS A 682 10.12 16.29 -13.53
CA LYS A 682 8.69 16.01 -13.68
C LYS A 682 7.81 17.22 -13.36
N LEU A 683 8.16 17.96 -12.30
CA LEU A 683 7.38 19.10 -11.82
C LEU A 683 8.26 20.34 -11.82
N LEU A 684 7.83 21.39 -12.54
CA LEU A 684 8.45 22.70 -12.51
C LEU A 684 7.40 23.77 -12.21
N SER A 685 7.55 24.45 -11.08
CA SER A 685 6.72 25.59 -10.70
C SER A 685 7.59 26.82 -10.46
N LEU A 686 7.44 27.81 -11.34
CA LEU A 686 8.07 29.14 -11.29
C LEU A 686 7.02 30.24 -11.09
N SER A 687 5.80 29.87 -10.74
CA SER A 687 4.66 30.77 -10.76
C SER A 687 4.77 31.89 -9.73
N ASN A 688 4.05 32.99 -9.94
CA ASN A 688 4.03 34.15 -9.03
C ASN A 688 5.44 34.66 -8.68
N ASN A 689 6.15 35.12 -9.72
CA ASN A 689 7.49 35.69 -9.65
C ASN A 689 7.59 36.88 -10.64
N SER A 690 8.79 37.42 -10.83
CA SER A 690 9.09 38.51 -11.76
C SER A 690 9.91 38.07 -12.99
N PHE A 691 9.82 36.80 -13.41
CA PHE A 691 10.52 36.31 -14.60
C PHE A 691 10.03 37.02 -15.87
N SER A 692 10.94 37.26 -16.80
CA SER A 692 10.68 37.99 -18.05
C SER A 692 11.36 37.33 -19.26
N GLY A 693 11.03 37.80 -20.46
CA GLY A 693 11.55 37.22 -21.71
C GLY A 693 10.84 35.93 -22.13
N PRO A 694 11.33 35.24 -23.17
CA PRO A 694 10.67 34.07 -23.74
C PRO A 694 10.80 32.80 -22.90
N ILE A 695 9.81 31.92 -23.02
CA ILE A 695 9.88 30.54 -22.55
C ILE A 695 10.99 29.82 -23.36
N PRO A 696 12.03 29.23 -22.73
CA PRO A 696 13.13 28.62 -23.47
C PRO A 696 12.70 27.44 -24.34
N LEU A 697 13.10 27.45 -25.61
CA LEU A 697 12.84 26.34 -26.55
C LEU A 697 13.47 25.02 -26.09
N SER A 698 14.55 25.10 -25.31
CA SER A 698 15.24 23.93 -24.71
C SER A 698 14.35 23.13 -23.75
N PHE A 699 13.25 23.68 -23.24
CA PHE A 699 12.29 22.93 -22.41
C PHE A 699 11.68 21.73 -23.14
N SER A 700 11.74 21.70 -24.47
CA SER A 700 11.40 20.52 -25.26
C SER A 700 12.31 19.30 -25.03
N ASN A 701 13.44 19.48 -24.35
CA ASN A 701 14.35 18.41 -23.94
C ASN A 701 13.99 17.82 -22.56
N LEU A 702 13.02 18.39 -21.83
CA LEU A 702 12.55 17.90 -20.52
C LEU A 702 11.65 16.67 -20.70
N LYS A 703 12.25 15.54 -21.06
CA LYS A 703 11.52 14.34 -21.49
C LYS A 703 10.56 13.77 -20.45
N SER A 704 10.86 13.92 -19.16
CA SER A 704 10.03 13.44 -18.05
C SER A 704 9.03 14.45 -17.52
N LEU A 705 8.93 15.65 -18.11
CA LEU A 705 8.06 16.71 -17.60
C LEU A 705 6.60 16.28 -17.62
N GLU A 706 5.94 16.39 -16.47
CA GLU A 706 4.52 16.06 -16.26
C GLU A 706 3.71 17.33 -15.96
N PHE A 707 4.26 18.26 -15.18
CA PHE A 707 3.60 19.49 -14.73
C PHE A 707 4.51 20.71 -14.88
N LEU A 708 3.99 21.77 -15.50
CA LEU A 708 4.68 23.05 -15.70
C LEU A 708 3.77 24.22 -15.31
N ASP A 709 4.15 24.99 -14.30
CA ASP A 709 3.49 26.24 -13.93
C ASP A 709 4.45 27.43 -14.04
N LEU A 710 4.16 28.31 -14.99
CA LEU A 710 4.85 29.58 -15.26
C LEU A 710 3.92 30.78 -15.06
N SER A 711 2.76 30.58 -14.42
CA SER A 711 1.74 31.63 -14.31
C SER A 711 2.18 32.80 -13.44
N LEU A 712 1.50 33.95 -13.58
CA LEU A 712 1.77 35.16 -12.78
C LEU A 712 3.24 35.58 -12.86
N ASN A 713 3.71 35.86 -14.07
CA ASN A 713 5.05 36.36 -14.36
C ASN A 713 4.95 37.44 -15.47
N ASN A 714 6.10 37.91 -15.95
CA ASN A 714 6.20 38.88 -17.05
C ASN A 714 6.81 38.27 -18.32
N LEU A 715 6.54 36.98 -18.57
CA LEU A 715 7.06 36.25 -19.74
C LEU A 715 6.43 36.77 -21.04
N SER A 716 7.24 36.84 -22.10
CA SER A 716 6.87 37.40 -23.40
C SER A 716 7.19 36.42 -24.54
N GLY A 717 6.86 36.76 -25.79
CA GLY A 717 7.06 35.87 -26.93
C GLY A 717 6.03 34.74 -27.01
N THR A 718 6.35 33.67 -27.73
CA THR A 718 5.40 32.60 -28.07
C THR A 718 5.52 31.37 -27.16
N ILE A 719 4.43 30.60 -27.07
CA ILE A 719 4.44 29.28 -26.43
C ILE A 719 5.16 28.30 -27.38
N PRO A 720 6.24 27.61 -26.94
CA PRO A 720 6.99 26.72 -27.81
C PRO A 720 6.15 25.56 -28.36
N LYS A 721 5.94 25.53 -29.69
CA LYS A 721 5.26 24.42 -30.37
C LYS A 721 5.91 23.05 -30.13
N SER A 722 7.20 23.04 -29.81
CA SER A 722 7.93 21.82 -29.47
C SER A 722 7.40 21.08 -28.24
N PHE A 723 6.60 21.72 -27.37
CA PHE A 723 5.96 21.07 -26.22
C PHE A 723 4.95 19.99 -26.63
N GLU A 724 4.39 20.04 -27.85
CA GLU A 724 3.51 19.00 -28.39
C GLU A 724 4.18 17.61 -28.44
N LYS A 725 5.53 17.56 -28.41
CA LYS A 725 6.32 16.33 -28.53
C LYS A 725 6.64 15.64 -27.19
N LEU A 726 6.32 16.28 -26.06
CA LEU A 726 6.62 15.74 -24.74
C LEU A 726 5.57 14.68 -24.35
N LEU A 727 5.98 13.42 -24.28
CA LEU A 727 5.08 12.28 -24.13
C LEU A 727 4.38 12.21 -22.76
N TYR A 728 5.04 12.66 -21.70
CA TYR A 728 4.52 12.59 -20.33
C TYR A 728 3.89 13.91 -19.85
N PHE A 729 3.85 14.95 -20.70
CA PHE A 729 3.45 16.28 -20.28
C PHE A 729 1.92 16.40 -20.16
N THR A 730 1.44 16.47 -18.92
CA THR A 730 0.01 16.37 -18.58
C THR A 730 -0.66 17.70 -18.28
N SER A 731 0.09 18.66 -17.70
CA SER A 731 -0.49 19.93 -17.24
C SER A 731 0.46 21.10 -17.48
N ILE A 732 -0.08 22.15 -18.08
CA ILE A 732 0.61 23.42 -18.31
C ILE A 732 -0.24 24.57 -17.77
N ASN A 733 0.38 25.52 -17.09
CA ASN A 733 -0.22 26.79 -16.70
C ASN A 733 0.75 27.93 -17.06
N VAL A 734 0.36 28.79 -17.99
CA VAL A 734 1.12 29.97 -18.44
C VAL A 734 0.29 31.25 -18.28
N SER A 735 -0.76 31.19 -17.45
CA SER A 735 -1.71 32.29 -17.28
C SER A 735 -1.06 33.53 -16.65
N PHE A 736 -1.64 34.70 -16.89
CA PHE A 736 -1.21 35.99 -16.38
C PHE A 736 0.27 36.28 -16.69
N ASN A 737 0.59 36.24 -17.99
CA ASN A 737 1.86 36.67 -18.57
C ASN A 737 1.59 37.67 -19.73
N VAL A 738 2.61 37.97 -20.53
CA VAL A 738 2.56 38.85 -21.71
C VAL A 738 2.85 38.05 -22.99
N LEU A 739 2.42 36.78 -23.04
CA LEU A 739 2.66 35.89 -24.19
C LEU A 739 1.78 36.27 -25.39
N GLU A 740 2.30 35.99 -26.58
CA GLU A 740 1.68 36.29 -27.87
C GLU A 740 1.79 35.15 -28.88
N GLY A 741 0.98 35.21 -29.95
CA GLY A 741 1.01 34.22 -31.04
C GLY A 741 0.05 33.04 -30.85
N GLU A 742 0.18 32.04 -31.72
CA GLU A 742 -0.72 30.88 -31.76
C GLU A 742 -0.44 29.91 -30.59
N ILE A 743 -1.50 29.49 -29.89
CA ILE A 743 -1.43 28.39 -28.91
C ILE A 743 -1.26 27.07 -29.69
N PRO A 744 -0.22 26.26 -29.41
CA PRO A 744 -0.05 24.95 -30.03
C PRO A 744 -1.27 24.05 -29.81
N SER A 745 -1.45 23.05 -30.66
CA SER A 745 -2.72 22.35 -30.80
C SER A 745 -2.67 20.83 -30.55
N GLY A 746 -1.48 20.27 -30.35
CA GLY A 746 -1.23 18.87 -30.04
C GLY A 746 -0.67 18.63 -28.64
N GLY A 747 -0.59 17.36 -28.20
CA GLY A 747 0.00 17.00 -26.90
C GLY A 747 -0.77 17.59 -25.72
N VAL A 748 -0.07 18.17 -24.74
CA VAL A 748 -0.67 18.75 -23.51
C VAL A 748 -1.79 19.76 -23.80
N PHE A 749 -1.70 20.49 -24.91
CA PHE A 749 -2.63 21.55 -25.28
C PHE A 749 -4.01 21.03 -25.72
N GLU A 750 -4.12 19.75 -26.11
CA GLU A 750 -5.41 19.13 -26.44
C GLU A 750 -6.31 18.98 -25.20
N ASN A 751 -5.68 18.73 -24.05
CA ASN A 751 -6.35 18.52 -22.76
C ASN A 751 -6.23 19.74 -21.82
N SER A 752 -5.67 20.86 -22.29
CA SER A 752 -5.46 22.06 -21.49
C SER A 752 -6.73 22.91 -21.40
N THR A 753 -6.97 23.50 -20.23
CA THR A 753 -8.13 24.39 -20.01
C THR A 753 -7.83 25.83 -20.45
N LEU A 754 -8.87 26.61 -20.76
CA LEU A 754 -8.73 28.06 -21.01
C LEU A 754 -8.01 28.78 -19.85
N GLN A 755 -8.19 28.30 -18.61
CA GLN A 755 -7.59 28.91 -17.43
C GLN A 755 -6.06 28.91 -17.51
N SER A 756 -5.46 27.89 -18.11
CA SER A 756 -4.00 27.78 -18.32
C SER A 756 -3.41 28.91 -19.17
N PHE A 757 -4.21 29.62 -19.98
CA PHE A 757 -3.72 30.66 -20.90
C PHE A 757 -4.26 32.05 -20.58
N ARG A 758 -5.18 32.15 -19.63
CA ARG A 758 -5.89 33.38 -19.26
C ARG A 758 -4.92 34.52 -18.94
N GLY A 759 -5.27 35.76 -19.28
CA GLY A 759 -4.44 36.95 -18.96
C GLY A 759 -3.41 37.32 -20.03
N ASN A 760 -3.09 36.42 -20.97
CA ASN A 760 -2.21 36.70 -22.11
C ASN A 760 -3.00 37.29 -23.29
N LYS A 761 -3.00 38.62 -23.43
CA LYS A 761 -3.82 39.32 -24.44
C LYS A 761 -3.38 39.08 -25.89
N GLY A 762 -2.13 38.68 -26.12
CA GLY A 762 -1.57 38.46 -27.46
C GLY A 762 -1.77 37.06 -28.01
N LEU A 763 -2.32 36.12 -27.22
CA LEU A 763 -2.52 34.74 -27.65
C LEU A 763 -3.75 34.61 -28.56
N CYS A 764 -3.63 33.79 -29.59
CA CYS A 764 -4.70 33.42 -30.51
C CYS A 764 -4.69 31.90 -30.73
N GLY A 765 -5.76 31.28 -31.21
CA GLY A 765 -5.74 29.83 -31.42
C GLY A 765 -7.10 29.21 -31.75
N ARG A 766 -7.25 27.92 -31.45
CA ARG A 766 -8.50 27.17 -31.66
C ARG A 766 -9.65 27.84 -30.91
N GLN A 767 -10.79 27.96 -31.58
CA GLN A 767 -12.01 28.57 -31.05
C GLN A 767 -12.56 27.87 -29.80
N ILE A 768 -12.19 26.59 -29.60
CA ILE A 768 -12.52 25.76 -28.43
C ILE A 768 -11.92 26.34 -27.12
N LEU A 769 -10.82 27.09 -27.20
CA LEU A 769 -10.17 27.70 -26.04
C LEU A 769 -10.65 29.13 -25.76
N GLU A 770 -11.73 29.61 -26.41
CA GLU A 770 -12.29 30.98 -26.29
C GLU A 770 -11.26 32.15 -26.49
N VAL A 771 -10.06 31.86 -27.00
CA VAL A 771 -9.08 32.86 -27.42
C VAL A 771 -9.41 33.39 -28.82
N PRO A 772 -9.02 34.64 -29.17
CA PRO A 772 -9.22 35.17 -30.51
C PRO A 772 -8.69 34.23 -31.59
N ALA A 773 -9.41 34.09 -32.71
CA ALA A 773 -8.90 33.34 -33.85
C ALA A 773 -7.68 34.06 -34.44
N CYS A 774 -6.62 33.32 -34.77
CA CYS A 774 -5.44 33.90 -35.40
C CYS A 774 -5.80 34.50 -36.77
N ALA A 775 -5.28 35.69 -37.07
CA ALA A 775 -5.55 36.36 -38.34
C ALA A 775 -4.94 35.56 -39.50
N VAL A 776 -5.77 34.95 -40.34
CA VAL A 776 -5.33 34.25 -41.55
C VAL A 776 -5.00 35.29 -42.62
N THR A 777 -3.73 35.57 -42.83
CA THR A 777 -3.25 36.24 -44.05
C THR A 777 -2.98 35.20 -45.13
N THR A 778 -3.90 35.03 -46.09
CA THR A 778 -3.63 34.28 -47.32
C THR A 778 -3.04 35.19 -48.41
N PRO A 779 -1.98 34.75 -49.12
CA PRO A 779 -1.24 35.55 -50.11
C PRO A 779 -1.89 35.60 -51.51
N GLU A 780 -3.22 35.83 -51.61
CA GLU A 780 -3.93 35.87 -52.91
C GLU A 780 -4.89 37.06 -53.12
N GLN A 781 -4.74 38.17 -52.37
CA GLN A 781 -5.49 39.41 -52.65
C GLN A 781 -4.61 40.61 -53.03
N GLN A 782 -3.49 40.37 -53.71
CA GLN A 782 -2.79 41.39 -54.50
C GLN A 782 -3.27 41.35 -55.96
N GLN A 783 -4.50 41.78 -56.22
CA GLN A 783 -4.91 42.38 -57.51
C GLN A 783 -6.41 42.66 -57.48
N SER A 784 -6.80 43.87 -57.07
CA SER A 784 -7.91 44.64 -57.65
C SER A 784 -8.31 45.80 -56.73
N LYS A 785 -7.98 47.00 -57.23
CA LYS A 785 -8.75 48.24 -57.13
C LYS A 785 -8.62 49.06 -55.84
N SER A 786 -7.54 49.85 -55.81
CA SER A 786 -7.54 51.31 -56.14
C SER A 786 -8.86 52.10 -56.28
N LYS A 787 -9.95 51.76 -55.57
CA LYS A 787 -11.22 52.54 -55.61
C LYS A 787 -11.93 52.73 -54.27
N LYS A 788 -11.27 52.52 -53.12
CA LYS A 788 -11.88 52.79 -51.80
C LYS A 788 -11.05 53.69 -50.87
N LEU A 789 -10.15 54.50 -51.43
CA LEU A 789 -9.41 55.53 -50.67
C LEU A 789 -10.19 56.85 -50.54
N VAL A 790 -11.25 57.07 -51.34
CA VAL A 790 -12.01 58.34 -51.34
C VAL A 790 -13.13 58.36 -50.27
N LEU A 791 -13.57 57.21 -49.76
CA LEU A 791 -14.67 57.14 -48.77
C LEU A 791 -14.21 57.22 -47.31
N LYS A 792 -12.90 57.07 -47.02
CA LYS A 792 -12.34 57.10 -45.65
C LYS A 792 -11.94 58.50 -45.16
N ILE A 793 -11.99 59.53 -46.00
CA ILE A 793 -11.56 60.90 -45.64
C ILE A 793 -12.75 61.81 -45.28
N VAL A 794 -13.96 61.55 -45.79
CA VAL A 794 -15.11 62.46 -45.61
C VAL A 794 -15.91 62.18 -44.33
N THR A 795 -15.84 60.97 -43.79
CA THR A 795 -16.61 60.54 -42.61
C THR A 795 -16.10 61.07 -41.25
N PRO A 796 -14.79 61.28 -41.00
CA PRO A 796 -14.33 61.79 -39.70
C PRO A 796 -14.62 63.28 -39.47
N VAL A 797 -14.77 64.07 -40.55
CA VAL A 797 -14.94 65.53 -40.46
C VAL A 797 -16.36 65.93 -40.06
N VAL A 798 -17.37 65.14 -40.47
CA VAL A 798 -18.79 65.40 -40.14
C VAL A 798 -19.14 65.02 -38.70
N ILE A 799 -18.51 63.97 -38.16
CA ILE A 799 -18.75 63.48 -36.80
C ILE A 799 -18.16 64.43 -35.74
N SER A 800 -17.01 65.04 -36.04
CA SER A 800 -16.34 65.99 -35.13
C SER A 800 -17.12 67.31 -34.97
N PHE A 801 -17.77 67.80 -36.03
CA PHE A 801 -18.63 68.98 -35.96
C PHE A 801 -19.95 68.74 -35.20
N PHE A 802 -20.50 67.52 -35.28
CA PHE A 802 -21.75 67.16 -34.60
C PHE A 802 -21.58 67.01 -33.08
N LEU A 803 -20.43 66.49 -32.62
CA LEU A 803 -20.12 66.33 -31.20
C LEU A 803 -19.82 67.66 -30.48
N ILE A 804 -19.20 68.62 -31.18
CA ILE A 804 -18.95 69.97 -30.64
C ILE A 804 -20.26 70.77 -30.53
N PHE A 805 -21.18 70.62 -31.48
CA PHE A 805 -22.51 71.24 -31.44
C PHE A 805 -23.36 70.70 -30.27
N LEU A 806 -23.32 69.38 -29.99
CA LEU A 806 -24.02 68.76 -28.86
C LEU A 806 -23.48 69.19 -27.49
N LEU A 807 -22.16 69.41 -27.38
CA LEU A 807 -21.51 69.90 -26.16
C LEU A 807 -21.93 71.34 -25.81
N VAL A 808 -22.04 72.23 -26.81
CA VAL A 808 -22.49 73.62 -26.61
C VAL A 808 -23.99 73.68 -26.23
N VAL A 809 -24.82 72.82 -26.81
CA VAL A 809 -26.26 72.72 -26.47
C VAL A 809 -26.46 72.15 -25.06
N SER A 810 -25.65 71.17 -24.63
CA SER A 810 -25.73 70.59 -23.29
C SER A 810 -25.39 71.59 -22.17
N ILE A 811 -24.41 72.47 -22.41
CA ILE A 811 -24.02 73.54 -21.48
C ILE A 811 -25.10 74.65 -21.41
N TRP A 812 -25.85 74.86 -22.50
CA TRP A 812 -26.97 75.81 -22.55
C TRP A 812 -28.23 75.31 -21.81
N ILE A 813 -28.49 73.99 -21.84
CA ILE A 813 -29.63 73.36 -21.17
C ILE A 813 -29.40 73.25 -19.65
N MET A 814 -28.17 72.99 -19.19
CA MET A 814 -27.84 72.89 -17.76
C MET A 814 -28.03 74.20 -16.96
N LYS A 815 -28.19 75.35 -17.62
CA LYS A 815 -28.47 76.64 -16.94
C LYS A 815 -29.96 76.98 -16.79
N ARG A 816 -30.90 76.17 -17.27
CA ARG A 816 -32.34 76.45 -17.09
C ARG A 816 -33.10 75.28 -16.47
N LYS A 817 -33.40 75.48 -15.19
CA LYS A 817 -34.56 74.98 -14.43
C LYS A 817 -34.36 73.72 -13.58
N LYS A 818 -34.00 74.01 -12.32
CA LYS A 818 -34.72 73.56 -11.11
C LYS A 818 -36.24 73.47 -11.33
N LYS A 819 -36.87 72.35 -10.94
CA LYS A 819 -37.98 72.22 -9.95
C LYS A 819 -38.75 70.90 -10.14
N GLY A 820 -39.04 70.22 -9.02
CA GLY A 820 -40.36 69.59 -8.80
C GLY A 820 -40.48 68.05 -8.85
N LYS A 821 -40.55 67.48 -7.64
CA LYS A 821 -41.06 66.17 -7.14
C LYS A 821 -42.06 65.30 -7.95
N SER A 822 -41.81 63.96 -7.87
CA SER A 822 -42.66 62.75 -7.58
C SER A 822 -43.94 62.47 -8.43
N LYS A 823 -44.38 61.24 -8.77
CA LYS A 823 -44.34 59.90 -8.13
C LYS A 823 -44.84 58.81 -9.13
N ASP A 824 -44.42 57.55 -8.89
CA ASP A 824 -45.00 56.21 -9.20
C ASP A 824 -45.42 55.84 -10.65
N VAL A 825 -45.28 54.64 -11.22
CA VAL A 825 -44.73 53.27 -11.01
C VAL A 825 -44.76 52.67 -12.45
N GLU A 826 -43.79 51.90 -12.95
CA GLU A 826 -43.85 50.44 -13.05
C GLU A 826 -42.49 49.91 -13.56
N LYS A 827 -41.91 48.94 -12.81
CA LYS A 827 -40.63 48.31 -13.13
C LYS A 827 -40.87 46.97 -13.84
N VAL A 828 -40.26 46.81 -15.00
CA VAL A 828 -39.90 45.49 -15.58
C VAL A 828 -38.37 45.37 -15.46
N PRO A 829 -37.78 44.29 -14.90
CA PRO A 829 -36.35 44.21 -14.67
C PRO A 829 -35.59 43.80 -15.94
N GLU A 830 -34.61 44.62 -16.34
CA GLU A 830 -33.64 44.33 -17.40
C GLU A 830 -32.56 43.32 -16.97
N MET A 831 -32.04 42.60 -17.98
CA MET A 831 -30.96 41.61 -17.92
C MET A 831 -29.74 42.11 -17.13
N ARG A 832 -29.40 41.38 -16.05
CA ARG A 832 -28.20 41.63 -15.23
C ARG A 832 -26.93 41.25 -15.99
N THR A 833 -26.06 42.24 -16.18
CA THR A 833 -24.62 42.02 -16.38
C THR A 833 -24.03 41.53 -15.05
N TYR A 834 -23.41 40.35 -15.01
CA TYR A 834 -22.84 39.77 -13.79
C TYR A 834 -21.64 40.61 -13.33
N GLN A 835 -21.79 41.31 -12.20
CA GLN A 835 -20.73 42.09 -11.57
C GLN A 835 -19.89 41.14 -10.70
N LEU A 836 -18.56 41.10 -10.91
CA LEU A 836 -17.62 40.34 -10.07
C LEU A 836 -17.55 40.99 -8.68
N ILE A 837 -17.76 40.20 -7.63
CA ILE A 837 -17.71 40.64 -6.23
C ILE A 837 -16.26 40.58 -5.73
N SER A 838 -15.76 41.67 -5.17
CA SER A 838 -14.39 41.76 -4.65
C SER A 838 -14.23 41.12 -3.27
N TYR A 839 -13.00 40.74 -2.89
CA TYR A 839 -12.68 40.24 -1.54
C TYR A 839 -13.15 41.21 -0.45
N HIS A 840 -12.93 42.51 -0.63
CA HIS A 840 -13.36 43.53 0.34
C HIS A 840 -14.88 43.62 0.49
N GLU A 841 -15.65 43.32 -0.56
CA GLU A 841 -17.10 43.27 -0.47
C GLU A 841 -17.55 42.03 0.29
N ILE A 842 -16.93 40.86 0.07
CA ILE A 842 -17.18 39.65 0.86
C ILE A 842 -16.82 39.88 2.32
N GLN A 843 -15.61 40.37 2.60
CA GLN A 843 -15.13 40.65 3.95
C GLN A 843 -16.05 41.62 4.69
N ARG A 844 -16.58 42.65 4.02
CA ARG A 844 -17.59 43.53 4.62
C ARG A 844 -18.94 42.82 4.83
N ALA A 845 -19.39 42.06 3.84
CA ALA A 845 -20.70 41.41 3.85
C ALA A 845 -20.80 40.25 4.86
N THR A 846 -19.67 39.64 5.23
CA THR A 846 -19.55 38.59 6.27
C THR A 846 -19.17 39.15 7.64
N ASN A 847 -19.06 40.48 7.80
CA ASN A 847 -18.54 41.14 8.99
C ASN A 847 -17.15 40.62 9.40
N ASN A 848 -16.22 40.59 8.44
CA ASN A 848 -14.86 40.06 8.59
C ASN A 848 -14.83 38.56 8.94
N PHE A 849 -15.72 37.78 8.32
CA PHE A 849 -15.88 36.33 8.56
C PHE A 849 -16.19 35.99 10.02
N ASP A 850 -17.02 36.81 10.66
CA ASP A 850 -17.48 36.63 12.04
C ASP A 850 -18.18 35.27 12.22
N GLU A 851 -17.90 34.58 13.33
CA GLU A 851 -18.50 33.29 13.66
C GLU A 851 -20.04 33.34 13.73
N SER A 852 -20.64 34.48 14.08
CA SER A 852 -22.10 34.65 14.08
C SER A 852 -22.74 34.53 12.69
N ASN A 853 -21.94 34.67 11.63
CA ASN A 853 -22.36 34.50 10.24
C ASN A 853 -22.00 33.11 9.68
N LEU A 854 -21.28 32.27 10.42
CA LEU A 854 -20.92 30.92 10.00
C LEU A 854 -22.16 30.02 10.05
N ILE A 855 -22.53 29.45 8.90
CA ILE A 855 -23.73 28.60 8.76
C ILE A 855 -23.39 27.12 8.50
N GLY A 856 -22.13 26.78 8.29
CA GLY A 856 -21.65 25.40 8.22
C GLY A 856 -20.15 25.30 7.97
N VAL A 857 -19.53 24.23 8.45
CA VAL A 857 -18.13 23.85 8.17
C VAL A 857 -18.14 22.41 7.67
N GLY A 858 -17.44 22.15 6.56
CA GLY A 858 -17.36 20.83 5.96
C GLY A 858 -15.97 20.55 5.37
N GLY A 859 -15.77 19.34 4.83
CA GLY A 859 -14.46 18.87 4.32
C GLY A 859 -13.93 19.59 3.06
N SER A 860 -14.57 20.67 2.64
CA SER A 860 -14.16 21.54 1.53
C SER A 860 -14.15 23.03 1.90
N GLY A 861 -14.38 23.38 3.17
CA GLY A 861 -14.27 24.75 3.70
C GLY A 861 -15.46 25.19 4.58
N SER A 862 -15.53 26.50 4.83
CA SER A 862 -16.52 27.14 5.71
C SER A 862 -17.56 27.92 4.89
N VAL A 863 -18.83 27.85 5.26
CA VAL A 863 -19.93 28.57 4.59
C VAL A 863 -20.45 29.68 5.50
N TYR A 864 -20.44 30.91 5.00
CA TYR A 864 -20.93 32.09 5.72
C TYR A 864 -22.21 32.64 5.08
N LYS A 865 -23.15 33.10 5.89
CA LYS A 865 -24.25 33.96 5.45
C LYS A 865 -23.74 35.39 5.30
N ALA A 866 -24.07 36.03 4.19
CA ALA A 866 -23.65 37.40 3.92
C ALA A 866 -24.76 38.23 3.28
N THR A 867 -24.75 39.53 3.52
CA THR A 867 -25.63 40.50 2.84
C THR A 867 -24.77 41.43 1.98
N LEU A 868 -24.89 41.31 0.66
CA LEU A 868 -24.13 42.13 -0.29
C LEU A 868 -24.57 43.60 -0.24
N ALA A 869 -23.75 44.51 -0.78
CA ALA A 869 -24.08 45.95 -0.82
C ALA A 869 -25.37 46.26 -1.61
N SER A 870 -25.78 45.35 -2.49
CA SER A 870 -27.04 45.39 -3.22
C SER A 870 -28.28 45.02 -2.38
N GLY A 871 -28.10 44.55 -1.14
CA GLY A 871 -29.17 44.05 -0.26
C GLY A 871 -29.53 42.58 -0.49
N ILE A 872 -28.84 41.87 -1.37
CA ILE A 872 -29.07 40.44 -1.65
C ILE A 872 -28.39 39.59 -0.58
N VAL A 873 -29.14 38.65 0.00
CA VAL A 873 -28.62 37.65 0.94
C VAL A 873 -28.03 36.47 0.16
N VAL A 874 -26.80 36.08 0.48
CA VAL A 874 -26.03 35.04 -0.20
C VAL A 874 -25.37 34.09 0.78
N ALA A 875 -25.07 32.87 0.32
CA ALA A 875 -24.21 31.93 1.03
C ALA A 875 -22.81 31.98 0.40
N ILE A 876 -21.78 32.23 1.20
CA ILE A 876 -20.40 32.34 0.75
C ILE A 876 -19.64 31.11 1.25
N LYS A 877 -19.43 30.13 0.37
CA LYS A 877 -18.59 28.96 0.66
C LYS A 877 -17.15 29.37 0.42
N VAL A 878 -16.42 29.59 1.50
CA VAL A 878 -14.99 29.93 1.53
C VAL A 878 -14.19 28.66 1.67
N LEU A 879 -13.23 28.46 0.78
CA LEU A 879 -12.35 27.30 0.81
C LEU A 879 -11.24 27.47 1.85
N ASP A 880 -10.82 26.33 2.38
CA ASP A 880 -9.51 26.20 3.00
C ASP A 880 -8.44 26.13 1.89
N LEU A 881 -7.52 27.10 1.88
CA LEU A 881 -6.50 27.29 0.85
C LEU A 881 -5.18 26.56 1.14
N GLU A 882 -5.07 25.91 2.30
CA GLU A 882 -3.85 25.21 2.75
C GLU A 882 -3.80 23.77 2.25
N ASN A 883 -4.93 23.21 1.79
CA ASN A 883 -5.03 21.83 1.32
C ASN A 883 -5.18 21.72 -0.21
N GLU A 884 -4.17 21.12 -0.87
CA GLU A 884 -4.15 20.92 -2.33
C GLU A 884 -5.27 19.99 -2.83
N GLU A 885 -5.73 19.05 -2.00
CA GLU A 885 -6.86 18.16 -2.31
C GLU A 885 -8.19 18.93 -2.29
N VAL A 886 -8.34 19.91 -1.38
CA VAL A 886 -9.51 20.82 -1.34
C VAL A 886 -9.51 21.74 -2.57
N CYS A 887 -8.35 22.16 -3.05
CA CYS A 887 -8.22 22.91 -4.30
C CYS A 887 -8.66 22.09 -5.53
N LYS A 888 -8.26 20.81 -5.63
CA LYS A 888 -8.69 19.90 -6.71
C LYS A 888 -10.21 19.64 -6.67
N ARG A 889 -10.78 19.53 -5.47
CA ARG A 889 -12.24 19.42 -5.26
C ARG A 889 -12.97 20.67 -5.73
N PHE A 890 -12.41 21.85 -5.48
CA PHE A 890 -12.96 23.13 -5.94
C PHE A 890 -12.91 23.32 -7.45
N ASP A 891 -11.81 22.92 -8.11
CA ASP A 891 -11.72 23.02 -9.57
C ASP A 891 -12.77 22.11 -10.24
N THR A 892 -12.97 20.92 -9.68
CA THR A 892 -14.04 19.98 -10.08
C THR A 892 -15.42 20.59 -9.86
N GLU A 893 -15.69 21.15 -8.67
CA GLU A 893 -16.96 21.81 -8.36
C GLU A 893 -17.19 23.04 -9.26
N CYS A 894 -16.15 23.82 -9.56
CA CYS A 894 -16.19 24.94 -10.51
C CYS A 894 -16.52 24.48 -11.93
N GLU A 895 -15.88 23.41 -12.40
CA GLU A 895 -16.09 22.87 -13.75
C GLU A 895 -17.53 22.37 -13.93
N VAL A 896 -18.05 21.63 -12.94
CA VAL A 896 -19.44 21.18 -12.94
C VAL A 896 -20.39 22.38 -12.86
N MET A 897 -20.23 23.27 -11.88
CA MET A 897 -21.14 24.40 -11.65
C MET A 897 -21.15 25.45 -12.77
N ARG A 898 -20.10 25.54 -13.61
CA ARG A 898 -20.09 26.40 -14.82
C ARG A 898 -21.00 25.87 -15.91
N ASN A 899 -21.11 24.55 -16.02
CA ASN A 899 -21.75 23.87 -17.15
C ASN A 899 -23.18 23.42 -16.85
N VAL A 900 -23.58 23.34 -15.57
CA VAL A 900 -24.92 22.90 -15.17
C VAL A 900 -25.82 24.08 -14.82
N ARG A 901 -27.02 24.12 -15.41
CA ARG A 901 -28.07 25.08 -15.04
C ARG A 901 -29.41 24.37 -14.98
N HIS A 902 -29.86 24.08 -13.76
CA HIS A 902 -31.13 23.40 -13.53
C HIS A 902 -31.82 23.96 -12.29
N LYS A 903 -33.16 24.00 -12.29
CA LYS A 903 -33.95 24.57 -11.18
C LYS A 903 -33.76 23.83 -9.85
N ASN A 904 -33.40 22.55 -9.90
CA ASN A 904 -33.14 21.70 -8.73
C ASN A 904 -31.63 21.55 -8.41
N LEU A 905 -30.77 22.41 -8.96
CA LEU A 905 -29.36 22.51 -8.55
C LEU A 905 -29.13 23.87 -7.86
N VAL A 906 -28.20 23.91 -6.91
CA VAL A 906 -27.79 25.17 -6.26
C VAL A 906 -27.15 26.08 -7.30
N SER A 907 -27.66 27.30 -7.43
CA SER A 907 -27.16 28.27 -8.41
C SER A 907 -25.97 29.05 -7.86
N VAL A 908 -24.90 29.09 -8.65
CA VAL A 908 -23.77 30.02 -8.43
C VAL A 908 -24.16 31.40 -8.94
N ILE A 909 -24.14 32.39 -8.06
CA ILE A 909 -24.36 33.81 -8.42
C ILE A 909 -23.09 34.37 -9.07
N THR A 910 -21.94 34.15 -8.41
CA THR A 910 -20.61 34.53 -8.90
C THR A 910 -19.54 33.80 -8.09
N THR A 911 -18.28 33.97 -8.46
CA THR A 911 -17.14 33.50 -7.68
C THR A 911 -16.26 34.67 -7.30
N CYS A 912 -15.60 34.55 -6.14
CA CYS A 912 -14.53 35.45 -5.75
C CYS A 912 -13.25 34.64 -5.65
N SER A 913 -12.23 35.09 -6.36
CA SER A 913 -10.90 34.49 -6.30
C SER A 913 -9.91 35.64 -6.18
N SER A 914 -9.18 35.67 -5.08
CA SER A 914 -8.05 36.56 -4.82
C SER A 914 -6.93 35.77 -4.16
N GLU A 915 -5.81 36.42 -3.85
CA GLU A 915 -4.70 35.83 -3.10
C GLU A 915 -5.09 35.41 -1.68
N HIS A 916 -6.16 35.98 -1.12
CA HIS A 916 -6.59 35.76 0.27
C HIS A 916 -7.84 34.88 0.39
N ILE A 917 -8.59 34.67 -0.70
CA ILE A 917 -9.82 33.87 -0.65
C ILE A 917 -10.11 33.20 -1.99
N ARG A 918 -10.61 31.97 -1.94
CA ARG A 918 -11.41 31.40 -3.01
C ARG A 918 -12.79 31.10 -2.42
N ALA A 919 -13.82 31.66 -3.03
CA ALA A 919 -15.17 31.51 -2.54
C ALA A 919 -16.21 31.41 -3.65
N PHE A 920 -17.19 30.53 -3.46
CA PHE A 920 -18.44 30.58 -4.21
C PHE A 920 -19.42 31.52 -3.53
N VAL A 921 -19.99 32.45 -4.30
CA VAL A 921 -21.15 33.21 -3.88
C VAL A 921 -22.38 32.50 -4.44
N LEU A 922 -23.03 31.74 -3.58
CA LEU A 922 -24.18 30.90 -3.89
C LEU A 922 -25.48 31.61 -3.48
N GLN A 923 -26.57 31.22 -4.12
CA GLN A 923 -27.90 31.55 -3.61
C GLN A 923 -28.05 31.01 -2.18
N TYR A 924 -28.46 31.87 -1.24
CA TYR A 924 -28.74 31.45 0.13
C TYR A 924 -30.04 30.63 0.18
N MET A 925 -30.00 29.50 0.89
CA MET A 925 -31.14 28.58 1.07
C MET A 925 -31.67 28.72 2.48
N PRO A 926 -32.75 29.50 2.72
CA PRO A 926 -33.16 29.88 4.07
C PRO A 926 -33.70 28.73 4.91
N ASN A 927 -34.20 27.66 4.28
CA ASN A 927 -34.72 26.50 5.00
C ASN A 927 -33.62 25.49 5.37
N GLY A 928 -32.37 25.69 4.95
CA GLY A 928 -31.22 24.82 5.30
C GLY A 928 -31.21 23.49 4.55
N SER A 929 -30.42 22.53 5.03
CA SER A 929 -30.30 21.18 4.44
C SER A 929 -31.44 20.24 4.82
N LEU A 930 -31.70 19.23 3.99
CA LEU A 930 -32.64 18.16 4.28
C LEU A 930 -32.26 17.38 5.54
N ASP A 931 -30.95 17.23 5.81
CA ASP A 931 -30.46 16.64 7.06
C ASP A 931 -31.00 17.36 8.31
N ASN A 932 -31.02 18.70 8.30
CA ASN A 932 -31.59 19.49 9.40
C ASN A 932 -33.09 19.27 9.57
N TRP A 933 -33.83 18.97 8.49
CA TRP A 933 -35.27 18.69 8.56
C TRP A 933 -35.60 17.26 8.97
N LEU A 934 -34.63 16.34 8.82
CA LEU A 934 -34.77 14.97 9.30
C LEU A 934 -34.43 14.84 10.78
N TYR A 935 -33.47 15.62 11.31
CA TYR A 935 -32.89 15.34 12.63
C TYR A 935 -32.96 16.47 13.67
N LYS A 936 -33.47 17.68 13.35
CA LYS A 936 -33.73 18.71 14.38
C LYS A 936 -35.13 18.59 14.96
N GLU A 937 -35.24 18.66 16.29
CA GLU A 937 -36.49 18.45 17.04
C GLU A 937 -37.63 19.43 16.68
N ASP A 938 -37.31 20.61 16.13
CA ASP A 938 -38.28 21.66 15.79
C ASP A 938 -38.81 21.58 14.35
N ARG A 939 -38.41 20.56 13.57
CA ARG A 939 -38.70 20.46 12.13
C ARG A 939 -39.20 19.09 11.74
N HIS A 940 -40.28 19.08 10.95
CA HIS A 940 -40.87 17.84 10.44
C HIS A 940 -41.29 18.00 8.98
N LEU A 941 -41.14 16.92 8.20
CA LEU A 941 -41.61 16.83 6.82
C LEU A 941 -42.74 15.81 6.73
N ASN A 942 -43.89 16.23 6.20
CA ASN A 942 -44.97 15.29 5.89
C ASN A 942 -44.67 14.48 4.62
N LEU A 943 -45.45 13.41 4.40
CA LEU A 943 -45.28 12.52 3.24
C LEU A 943 -45.29 13.28 1.90
N ARG A 944 -46.18 14.27 1.73
CA ARG A 944 -46.26 15.07 0.51
C ARG A 944 -44.96 15.85 0.24
N GLN A 945 -44.38 16.44 1.27
CA GLN A 945 -43.12 17.16 1.19
C GLN A 945 -41.98 16.21 0.85
N ARG A 946 -41.88 15.04 1.52
CA ARG A 946 -40.85 14.03 1.26
C ARG A 946 -40.88 13.52 -0.19
N VAL A 947 -42.06 13.17 -0.71
CA VAL A 947 -42.24 12.75 -2.11
C VAL A 947 -41.78 13.85 -3.07
N THR A 948 -42.13 15.11 -2.77
CA THR A 948 -41.79 16.25 -3.63
C THR A 948 -40.30 16.54 -3.62
N ILE A 949 -39.67 16.56 -2.45
CA ILE A 949 -38.22 16.75 -2.28
C ILE A 949 -37.45 15.64 -3.00
N MET A 950 -37.84 14.37 -2.83
CA MET A 950 -37.16 13.26 -3.49
C MET A 950 -37.33 13.30 -5.01
N LEU A 951 -38.48 13.76 -5.52
CA LEU A 951 -38.67 13.99 -6.95
C LEU A 951 -37.77 15.12 -7.47
N ASP A 952 -37.68 16.23 -6.74
CA ASP A 952 -36.81 17.36 -7.09
C ASP A 952 -35.34 16.93 -7.18
N VAL A 953 -34.87 16.13 -6.21
CA VAL A 953 -33.53 15.55 -6.23
C VAL A 953 -33.35 14.60 -7.41
N ALA A 954 -34.34 13.74 -7.70
CA ALA A 954 -34.27 12.82 -8.83
C ALA A 954 -34.16 13.57 -10.18
N MET A 955 -34.90 14.68 -10.33
CA MET A 955 -34.82 15.54 -11.52
C MET A 955 -33.44 16.20 -11.66
N ALA A 956 -32.81 16.59 -10.55
CA ALA A 956 -31.45 17.10 -10.55
C ALA A 956 -30.44 16.07 -11.05
N ILE A 957 -30.47 14.84 -10.51
CA ILE A 957 -29.52 13.79 -10.91
C ILE A 957 -29.80 13.28 -12.34
N GLU A 958 -31.07 13.19 -12.76
CA GLU A 958 -31.42 12.87 -14.14
C GLU A 958 -30.82 13.88 -15.14
N TYR A 959 -30.89 15.18 -14.81
CA TYR A 959 -30.27 16.23 -15.61
C TYR A 959 -28.73 16.10 -15.64
N LEU A 960 -28.08 15.75 -14.52
CA LEU A 960 -26.62 15.52 -14.52
C LEU A 960 -26.23 14.32 -15.38
N HIS A 961 -27.00 13.23 -15.34
CA HIS A 961 -26.70 11.99 -16.07
C HIS A 961 -27.04 12.06 -17.56
N HIS A 962 -28.05 12.85 -17.92
CA HIS A 962 -28.66 12.79 -19.26
C HIS A 962 -28.94 14.14 -19.91
N GLY A 963 -28.82 15.24 -19.18
CA GLY A 963 -29.11 16.60 -19.65
C GLY A 963 -27.93 17.32 -20.30
N ASN A 964 -26.72 16.72 -20.26
CA ASN A 964 -25.50 17.24 -20.86
C ASN A 964 -24.90 16.21 -21.84
N ASP A 965 -24.11 16.67 -22.81
CA ASP A 965 -23.43 15.80 -23.80
C ASP A 965 -22.47 14.80 -23.13
N THR A 966 -21.93 15.16 -21.96
CA THR A 966 -21.12 14.29 -21.11
C THR A 966 -21.85 14.04 -19.78
N PRO A 967 -22.06 12.77 -19.37
CA PRO A 967 -22.70 12.48 -18.08
C PRO A 967 -21.84 12.95 -16.91
N ILE A 968 -22.46 13.60 -15.93
CA ILE A 968 -21.83 14.06 -14.68
C ILE A 968 -22.32 13.16 -13.55
N VAL A 969 -21.41 12.51 -12.83
CA VAL A 969 -21.70 11.67 -11.66
C VAL A 969 -21.41 12.46 -10.39
N HIS A 970 -22.37 12.60 -9.48
CA HIS A 970 -22.27 13.43 -8.28
C HIS A 970 -21.28 12.87 -7.25
N CYS A 971 -21.31 11.54 -7.03
CA CYS A 971 -20.41 10.79 -6.14
C CYS A 971 -20.55 11.04 -4.62
N ASP A 972 -21.39 11.96 -4.16
CA ASP A 972 -21.62 12.25 -2.73
C ASP A 972 -23.07 12.64 -2.42
N LEU A 973 -24.03 11.85 -2.90
CA LEU A 973 -25.44 12.17 -2.73
C LEU A 973 -25.95 11.73 -1.35
N LYS A 974 -26.29 12.70 -0.49
CA LYS A 974 -26.78 12.52 0.89
C LYS A 974 -27.68 13.69 1.32
N PRO A 975 -28.51 13.56 2.39
CA PRO A 975 -29.38 14.65 2.85
C PRO A 975 -28.67 15.96 3.18
N ALA A 976 -27.43 15.92 3.64
CA ALA A 976 -26.65 17.12 3.96
C ALA A 976 -26.36 17.99 2.72
N ASN A 977 -26.31 17.38 1.53
CA ASN A 977 -26.01 18.03 0.25
C ASN A 977 -27.29 18.45 -0.53
N VAL A 978 -28.47 18.24 0.07
CA VAL A 978 -29.77 18.67 -0.48
C VAL A 978 -30.26 19.87 0.32
N LEU A 979 -30.28 21.06 -0.29
CA LEU A 979 -30.71 22.30 0.35
C LEU A 979 -32.14 22.69 -0.07
N LEU A 980 -32.89 23.33 0.82
CA LEU A 980 -34.27 23.76 0.59
C LEU A 980 -34.36 25.28 0.47
N ASP A 981 -34.96 25.77 -0.62
CA ASP A 981 -35.23 27.20 -0.81
C ASP A 981 -36.49 27.67 -0.08
N GLU A 982 -36.87 28.94 -0.25
CA GLU A 982 -38.03 29.58 0.41
C GLU A 982 -39.34 28.81 0.20
N ASP A 983 -39.49 28.13 -0.94
CA ASP A 983 -40.70 27.40 -1.34
C ASP A 983 -40.63 25.89 -1.01
N MET A 984 -39.64 25.46 -0.22
CA MET A 984 -39.34 24.05 0.09
C MET A 984 -38.97 23.21 -1.15
N VAL A 985 -38.48 23.85 -2.22
CA VAL A 985 -37.98 23.15 -3.41
C VAL A 985 -36.56 22.66 -3.16
N ALA A 986 -36.31 21.39 -3.46
CA ALA A 986 -35.00 20.79 -3.22
C ALA A 986 -33.99 21.17 -4.30
N ARG A 987 -32.80 21.56 -3.85
CA ARG A 987 -31.66 21.96 -4.68
C ARG A 987 -30.41 21.20 -4.24
N VAL A 988 -29.90 20.36 -5.14
CA VAL A 988 -28.70 19.56 -4.91
C VAL A 988 -27.45 20.44 -5.09
N GLY A 989 -26.50 20.34 -4.16
CA GLY A 989 -25.23 21.06 -4.18
C GLY A 989 -24.06 20.19 -3.71
N ASP A 990 -22.89 20.83 -3.55
CA ASP A 990 -21.61 20.20 -3.19
C ASP A 990 -21.07 19.20 -4.22
N PHE A 991 -20.50 19.73 -5.31
CA PHE A 991 -19.93 18.93 -6.41
C PHE A 991 -18.43 18.65 -6.25
N GLY A 992 -17.90 18.78 -5.02
CA GLY A 992 -16.46 18.72 -4.74
C GLY A 992 -15.78 17.43 -5.20
N ILE A 993 -16.48 16.30 -5.22
CA ILE A 993 -15.91 15.01 -5.67
C ILE A 993 -16.60 14.43 -6.91
N SER A 994 -17.41 15.24 -7.61
CA SER A 994 -18.12 14.81 -8.82
C SER A 994 -17.17 14.44 -9.96
N LYS A 995 -17.63 13.64 -10.93
CA LYS A 995 -16.84 13.19 -12.09
C LYS A 995 -17.59 13.44 -13.39
N ILE A 996 -16.93 14.08 -14.35
CA ILE A 996 -17.43 14.22 -15.72
C ILE A 996 -16.92 13.01 -16.53
N LEU A 997 -17.82 12.17 -17.05
CA LEU A 997 -17.45 10.96 -17.79
C LEU A 997 -17.13 11.31 -19.25
N ALA A 998 -16.02 10.78 -19.77
CA ALA A 998 -15.66 10.93 -21.18
C ALA A 998 -16.66 10.20 -22.10
N VAL A 999 -16.96 10.77 -23.28
CA VAL A 999 -18.00 10.31 -24.25
C VAL A 999 -17.88 8.82 -24.64
N SER A 1000 -16.73 8.17 -24.44
CA SER A 1000 -16.47 6.76 -24.76
C SER A 1000 -16.40 5.81 -23.56
N LYS A 1001 -16.59 6.27 -22.32
CA LYS A 1001 -16.48 5.44 -21.09
C LYS A 1001 -17.76 5.51 -20.26
N SER A 1002 -18.34 4.35 -19.94
CA SER A 1002 -19.51 4.22 -19.04
C SER A 1002 -19.16 4.27 -17.55
N MET A 1003 -17.86 4.19 -17.21
CA MET A 1003 -17.34 4.11 -15.84
C MET A 1003 -15.96 4.80 -15.75
N ALA A 1004 -15.64 5.35 -14.57
CA ALA A 1004 -14.34 5.93 -14.23
C ALA A 1004 -13.79 5.29 -12.95
N HIS A 1005 -12.47 5.38 -12.71
CA HIS A 1005 -11.86 4.94 -11.45
C HIS A 1005 -11.40 6.14 -10.64
N THR A 1006 -11.58 6.11 -9.32
CA THR A 1006 -11.15 7.16 -8.40
C THR A 1006 -10.59 6.57 -7.11
N LYS A 1007 -9.72 7.33 -6.43
CA LYS A 1007 -9.22 7.01 -5.09
C LYS A 1007 -9.93 7.79 -3.97
N THR A 1008 -10.72 8.80 -4.33
CA THR A 1008 -11.54 9.58 -3.39
C THR A 1008 -12.82 8.82 -3.09
N LEU A 1009 -13.08 8.51 -1.82
CA LEU A 1009 -14.31 7.83 -1.37
C LEU A 1009 -15.43 8.84 -1.12
N GLY A 1010 -16.68 8.46 -1.42
CA GLY A 1010 -17.87 9.21 -1.02
C GLY A 1010 -18.21 9.04 0.46
N THR A 1011 -19.36 9.55 0.91
CA THR A 1011 -19.80 9.41 2.31
C THR A 1011 -20.20 7.97 2.66
N LEU A 1012 -19.56 7.40 3.67
CA LEU A 1012 -19.83 6.05 4.20
C LEU A 1012 -21.33 5.87 4.49
N GLY A 1013 -21.88 4.72 4.10
CA GLY A 1013 -23.31 4.40 4.20
C GLY A 1013 -24.14 4.69 2.95
N TYR A 1014 -23.72 5.63 2.10
CA TYR A 1014 -24.40 5.96 0.83
C TYR A 1014 -23.67 5.41 -0.40
N ILE A 1015 -22.41 5.00 -0.23
CA ILE A 1015 -21.53 4.54 -1.32
C ILE A 1015 -22.06 3.23 -1.93
N ALA A 1016 -22.12 3.18 -3.27
CA ALA A 1016 -22.40 1.95 -3.99
C ALA A 1016 -21.30 0.90 -3.76
N PRO A 1017 -21.62 -0.41 -3.68
CA PRO A 1017 -20.63 -1.46 -3.41
C PRO A 1017 -19.39 -1.39 -4.32
N GLU A 1018 -19.58 -1.25 -5.63
CA GLU A 1018 -18.49 -1.18 -6.61
C GLU A 1018 -17.63 0.09 -6.49
N TYR A 1019 -18.21 1.18 -5.98
CA TYR A 1019 -17.49 2.42 -5.74
C TYR A 1019 -16.66 2.30 -4.45
N GLY A 1020 -17.22 1.68 -3.40
CA GLY A 1020 -16.52 1.46 -2.14
C GLY A 1020 -15.41 0.42 -2.20
N SER A 1021 -15.58 -0.66 -2.95
CA SER A 1021 -14.61 -1.79 -3.00
C SER A 1021 -13.56 -1.65 -4.10
N GLU A 1022 -13.94 -1.16 -5.28
CA GLU A 1022 -13.09 -1.14 -6.48
C GLU A 1022 -12.75 0.29 -6.95
N GLY A 1023 -13.30 1.31 -6.29
CA GLY A 1023 -13.11 2.71 -6.69
C GLY A 1023 -13.82 3.07 -8.00
N ILE A 1024 -14.80 2.27 -8.43
CA ILE A 1024 -15.47 2.44 -9.73
C ILE A 1024 -16.65 3.41 -9.60
N VAL A 1025 -16.57 4.52 -10.31
CA VAL A 1025 -17.59 5.56 -10.39
C VAL A 1025 -18.41 5.40 -11.67
N SER A 1026 -19.74 5.39 -11.53
CA SER A 1026 -20.67 5.34 -12.66
C SER A 1026 -21.97 6.08 -12.32
N THR A 1027 -22.77 6.39 -13.34
CA THR A 1027 -24.13 6.92 -13.13
C THR A 1027 -25.00 5.96 -12.30
N ARG A 1028 -24.70 4.65 -12.33
CA ARG A 1028 -25.38 3.64 -11.49
C ARG A 1028 -24.98 3.72 -10.01
N GLY A 1029 -23.84 4.31 -9.70
CA GLY A 1029 -23.41 4.59 -8.32
C GLY A 1029 -24.24 5.69 -7.67
N ASP A 1030 -24.55 6.76 -8.40
CA ASP A 1030 -25.47 7.82 -7.93
C ASP A 1030 -26.90 7.29 -7.74
N VAL A 1031 -27.36 6.38 -8.61
CA VAL A 1031 -28.67 5.73 -8.46
C VAL A 1031 -28.74 4.96 -7.13
N TYR A 1032 -27.68 4.23 -6.77
CA TYR A 1032 -27.61 3.53 -5.50
C TYR A 1032 -27.68 4.52 -4.32
N SER A 1033 -26.85 5.56 -4.36
CA SER A 1033 -26.82 6.61 -3.31
C SER A 1033 -28.18 7.29 -3.14
N TYR A 1034 -28.87 7.56 -4.25
CA TYR A 1034 -30.24 8.09 -4.28
C TYR A 1034 -31.24 7.14 -3.58
N GLY A 1035 -31.12 5.83 -3.82
CA GLY A 1035 -31.98 4.83 -3.19
C GLY A 1035 -31.78 4.73 -1.67
N ILE A 1036 -30.54 4.81 -1.19
CA ILE A 1036 -30.26 4.87 0.25
C ILE A 1036 -30.84 6.13 0.88
N MET A 1037 -30.67 7.29 0.24
CA MET A 1037 -31.24 8.55 0.73
C MET A 1037 -32.77 8.53 0.72
N LEU A 1038 -33.40 7.90 -0.29
CA LEU A 1038 -34.86 7.72 -0.34
C LEU A 1038 -35.37 6.87 0.84
N MET A 1039 -34.62 5.83 1.21
CA MET A 1039 -34.90 5.00 2.39
C MET A 1039 -34.77 5.80 3.69
N GLU A 1040 -33.67 6.55 3.85
CA GLU A 1040 -33.43 7.39 5.02
C GLU A 1040 -34.52 8.46 5.19
N VAL A 1041 -34.92 9.12 4.10
CA VAL A 1041 -35.98 10.15 4.14
C VAL A 1041 -37.31 9.55 4.60
N LEU A 1042 -37.63 8.31 4.28
CA LEU A 1042 -38.88 7.67 4.73
C LEU A 1042 -38.79 7.13 6.16
N ALA A 1043 -37.62 6.61 6.55
CA ALA A 1043 -37.41 6.01 7.86
C ALA A 1043 -36.99 7.01 8.96
N LYS A 1044 -36.51 8.21 8.57
CA LYS A 1044 -35.86 9.19 9.48
C LYS A 1044 -34.73 8.52 10.30
N ARG A 1045 -33.94 7.67 9.63
CA ARG A 1045 -32.82 6.95 10.26
C ARG A 1045 -31.58 7.00 9.37
N ARG A 1046 -30.44 7.35 9.98
CA ARG A 1046 -29.14 7.43 9.28
C ARG A 1046 -28.70 6.04 8.82
N PRO A 1047 -28.09 5.89 7.64
CA PRO A 1047 -27.60 4.59 7.15
C PRO A 1047 -26.56 3.92 8.07
N THR A 1048 -25.85 4.72 8.87
CA THR A 1048 -24.73 4.31 9.76
C THR A 1048 -24.99 4.63 11.24
N GLY A 1049 -26.22 4.95 11.65
CA GLY A 1049 -26.53 5.38 13.02
C GLY A 1049 -26.50 4.26 14.07
N GLU A 1050 -26.08 4.59 15.29
CA GLU A 1050 -25.94 3.66 16.44
C GLU A 1050 -27.26 2.96 16.85
N GLU A 1051 -28.42 3.52 16.51
CA GLU A 1051 -29.73 2.95 16.86
C GLU A 1051 -30.13 1.70 16.05
N ILE A 1052 -29.36 1.32 15.02
CA ILE A 1052 -29.61 0.12 14.21
C ILE A 1052 -28.92 -1.13 14.80
N PHE A 1053 -28.11 -0.97 15.86
CA PHE A 1053 -27.24 -2.00 16.45
C PHE A 1053 -27.89 -2.93 17.49
N ASN A 1054 -29.20 -3.18 17.41
CA ASN A 1054 -29.76 -4.38 18.06
C ASN A 1054 -29.70 -5.62 17.15
N GLU A 1055 -29.41 -5.47 15.84
CA GLU A 1055 -29.28 -6.60 14.90
C GLU A 1055 -28.09 -6.52 13.91
N ASN A 1056 -27.16 -5.56 14.01
CA ASN A 1056 -26.01 -5.40 13.08
C ASN A 1056 -26.39 -5.30 11.58
N LEU A 1057 -27.55 -4.72 11.25
CA LEU A 1057 -28.02 -4.60 9.86
C LEU A 1057 -27.85 -3.17 9.33
N GLY A 1058 -27.45 -3.02 8.07
CA GLY A 1058 -27.53 -1.72 7.38
C GLY A 1058 -28.99 -1.30 7.15
N LEU A 1059 -29.23 0.00 6.96
CA LEU A 1059 -30.57 0.56 6.68
C LEU A 1059 -31.28 -0.14 5.52
N ARG A 1060 -30.54 -0.48 4.47
CA ARG A 1060 -31.06 -1.21 3.30
C ARG A 1060 -31.53 -2.61 3.67
N GLU A 1061 -30.73 -3.38 4.40
CA GLU A 1061 -31.06 -4.74 4.84
C GLU A 1061 -32.28 -4.71 5.77
N TRP A 1062 -32.34 -3.74 6.68
CA TRP A 1062 -33.47 -3.55 7.59
C TRP A 1062 -34.78 -3.28 6.84
N ILE A 1063 -34.79 -2.36 5.88
CA ILE A 1063 -35.96 -2.07 5.04
C ILE A 1063 -36.31 -3.24 4.13
N THR A 1064 -35.33 -3.95 3.60
CA THR A 1064 -35.54 -5.13 2.74
C THR A 1064 -36.27 -6.24 3.50
N ARG A 1065 -35.98 -6.44 4.80
CA ARG A 1065 -36.67 -7.42 5.65
C ARG A 1065 -38.10 -7.02 5.98
N ALA A 1066 -38.37 -5.72 6.17
CA ALA A 1066 -39.71 -5.22 6.48
C ALA A 1066 -40.64 -5.17 5.25
N PHE A 1067 -40.08 -5.02 4.05
CA PHE A 1067 -40.86 -4.91 2.81
C PHE A 1067 -41.44 -6.25 2.35
N PRO A 1068 -42.72 -6.32 1.91
CA PRO A 1068 -43.73 -5.27 1.92
C PRO A 1068 -44.63 -5.28 3.17
N ARG A 1069 -44.55 -6.31 4.04
CA ARG A 1069 -45.61 -6.64 5.01
C ARG A 1069 -45.60 -5.77 6.28
N THR A 1070 -44.43 -5.42 6.81
CA THR A 1070 -44.28 -4.65 8.06
C THR A 1070 -43.65 -3.29 7.80
N ILE A 1071 -43.71 -2.78 6.56
CA ILE A 1071 -43.02 -1.54 6.18
C ILE A 1071 -43.45 -0.32 7.00
N MET A 1072 -44.71 -0.29 7.45
CA MET A 1072 -45.22 0.84 8.25
C MET A 1072 -44.63 0.88 9.66
N GLU A 1073 -43.98 -0.20 10.13
CA GLU A 1073 -43.29 -0.25 11.43
C GLU A 1073 -41.88 0.37 11.37
N VAL A 1074 -41.32 0.52 10.15
CA VAL A 1074 -39.97 1.06 9.92
C VAL A 1074 -39.98 2.46 9.30
N VAL A 1075 -41.16 2.98 8.97
CA VAL A 1075 -41.37 4.34 8.47
C VAL A 1075 -41.46 5.30 9.65
N ASP A 1076 -40.98 6.53 9.44
CA ASP A 1076 -41.04 7.59 10.43
C ASP A 1076 -42.47 7.81 10.97
N ALA A 1077 -42.60 7.74 12.30
CA ALA A 1077 -43.87 7.93 13.00
C ALA A 1077 -44.46 9.34 12.79
N ASP A 1078 -43.61 10.34 12.53
CA ASP A 1078 -44.01 11.74 12.35
C ASP A 1078 -44.31 12.11 10.88
N ILE A 1079 -44.39 11.12 9.97
CA ILE A 1079 -44.59 11.38 8.53
C ILE A 1079 -45.99 11.92 8.20
N PHE A 1080 -46.93 11.82 9.15
CA PHE A 1080 -48.28 12.36 9.11
C PHE A 1080 -48.43 13.44 10.19
N HIS A 1081 -48.96 14.63 9.86
CA HIS A 1081 -49.19 15.67 10.87
C HIS A 1081 -50.26 15.25 11.88
N ASP A 1082 -50.21 15.80 13.10
CA ASP A 1082 -51.24 15.65 14.13
C ASP A 1082 -52.66 15.88 13.54
N GLY A 1083 -53.38 14.77 13.33
CA GLY A 1083 -54.74 14.74 12.78
C GLY A 1083 -54.90 14.11 11.39
N GLU A 1084 -53.84 13.88 10.61
CA GLU A 1084 -53.89 13.09 9.36
C GLU A 1084 -53.88 11.59 9.67
N LYS A 1085 -54.96 10.88 9.36
CA LYS A 1085 -54.99 9.41 9.47
C LYS A 1085 -54.28 8.77 8.27
N THR A 1086 -53.53 7.70 8.52
CA THR A 1086 -53.04 6.79 7.47
C THR A 1086 -54.21 6.39 6.56
N THR A 1087 -54.11 6.74 5.27
CA THR A 1087 -55.07 6.33 4.24
C THR A 1087 -54.48 5.21 3.39
N SER A 1088 -55.33 4.45 2.69
CA SER A 1088 -54.85 3.47 1.71
C SER A 1088 -53.96 4.12 0.63
N LYS A 1089 -54.22 5.39 0.27
CA LYS A 1089 -53.38 6.15 -0.69
C LYS A 1089 -51.99 6.43 -0.14
N SER A 1090 -51.85 6.78 1.15
CA SER A 1090 -50.53 7.03 1.75
C SER A 1090 -49.71 5.76 1.91
N GLU A 1091 -50.33 4.63 2.25
CA GLU A 1091 -49.65 3.33 2.30
C GLU A 1091 -49.14 2.89 0.94
N ILE A 1092 -49.98 3.01 -0.10
CA ILE A 1092 -49.58 2.71 -1.49
C ILE A 1092 -48.42 3.60 -1.93
N CYS A 1093 -48.44 4.89 -1.55
CA CYS A 1093 -47.37 5.83 -1.84
C CYS A 1093 -46.03 5.38 -1.22
N ILE A 1094 -46.03 5.09 0.09
CA ILE A 1094 -44.86 4.64 0.84
C ILE A 1094 -44.32 3.32 0.27
N LEU A 1095 -45.19 2.33 0.03
CA LEU A 1095 -44.81 1.05 -0.56
C LEU A 1095 -44.15 1.23 -1.93
N SER A 1096 -44.71 2.10 -2.78
CA SER A 1096 -44.18 2.36 -4.11
C SER A 1096 -42.82 3.08 -4.08
N MET A 1097 -42.60 3.97 -3.10
CA MET A 1097 -41.30 4.63 -2.92
C MET A 1097 -40.23 3.67 -2.39
N ILE A 1098 -40.57 2.78 -1.46
CA ILE A 1098 -39.63 1.76 -0.96
C ILE A 1098 -39.28 0.76 -2.05
N GLU A 1099 -40.26 0.29 -2.84
CA GLU A 1099 -40.00 -0.57 -3.99
C GLU A 1099 -39.04 0.11 -4.98
N LEU A 1100 -39.26 1.39 -5.25
CA LEU A 1100 -38.36 2.18 -6.09
C LEU A 1100 -36.95 2.28 -5.50
N ALA A 1101 -36.82 2.49 -4.19
CA ALA A 1101 -35.53 2.54 -3.50
C ALA A 1101 -34.78 1.21 -3.57
N LEU A 1102 -35.48 0.08 -3.44
CA LEU A 1102 -34.91 -1.26 -3.57
C LEU A 1102 -34.42 -1.53 -5.01
N ASP A 1103 -35.16 -1.08 -6.02
CA ASP A 1103 -34.71 -1.15 -7.42
C ASP A 1103 -33.48 -0.28 -7.70
N CYS A 1104 -33.33 0.85 -6.99
CA CYS A 1104 -32.15 1.69 -7.06
C CYS A 1104 -30.92 1.07 -6.38
N THR A 1105 -31.12 0.25 -5.34
CA THR A 1105 -30.06 -0.31 -4.48
C THR A 1105 -29.78 -1.80 -4.75
N LYS A 1106 -30.04 -2.28 -5.97
CA LYS A 1106 -29.63 -3.63 -6.39
C LYS A 1106 -28.12 -3.78 -6.34
N ALA A 1107 -27.64 -4.98 -6.00
CA ALA A 1107 -26.23 -5.24 -5.78
C ALA A 1107 -25.37 -4.93 -7.01
N THR A 1108 -25.77 -5.43 -8.19
CA THR A 1108 -25.02 -5.19 -9.44
C THR A 1108 -25.45 -3.89 -10.15
N PRO A 1109 -24.51 -3.08 -10.66
CA PRO A 1109 -24.80 -1.79 -11.31
C PRO A 1109 -25.76 -1.90 -12.50
N GLU A 1110 -25.64 -2.95 -13.30
CA GLU A 1110 -26.41 -3.17 -14.53
C GLU A 1110 -27.88 -3.48 -14.23
N SER A 1111 -28.16 -4.03 -13.05
CA SER A 1111 -29.52 -4.38 -12.62
C SER A 1111 -30.29 -3.21 -12.04
N ARG A 1112 -29.61 -2.10 -11.72
CA ARG A 1112 -30.24 -0.88 -11.19
C ARG A 1112 -31.01 -0.17 -12.30
N ILE A 1113 -32.07 0.52 -11.94
CA ILE A 1113 -32.84 1.37 -12.89
C ILE A 1113 -32.08 2.67 -13.22
N THR A 1114 -32.48 3.39 -14.27
CA THR A 1114 -31.84 4.67 -14.62
C THR A 1114 -32.52 5.83 -13.90
N MET A 1115 -31.87 6.99 -13.76
CA MET A 1115 -32.52 8.17 -13.17
C MET A 1115 -33.72 8.67 -13.99
N LYS A 1116 -33.75 8.44 -15.31
CA LYS A 1116 -34.95 8.64 -16.15
C LYS A 1116 -36.13 7.80 -15.68
N ASP A 1117 -35.88 6.52 -15.37
CA ASP A 1117 -36.91 5.62 -14.86
C ASP A 1117 -37.36 6.01 -13.45
N VAL A 1118 -36.42 6.43 -12.59
CA VAL A 1118 -36.69 6.93 -11.23
C VAL A 1118 -37.62 8.14 -11.27
N VAL A 1119 -37.29 9.17 -12.07
CA VAL A 1119 -38.12 10.38 -12.24
C VAL A 1119 -39.51 10.01 -12.78
N LYS A 1120 -39.59 9.11 -13.76
CA LYS A 1120 -40.87 8.66 -14.32
C LYS A 1120 -41.74 7.95 -13.27
N ARG A 1121 -41.15 7.07 -12.46
CA ARG A 1121 -41.86 6.36 -11.38
C ARG A 1121 -42.29 7.30 -10.27
N LEU A 1122 -41.43 8.22 -9.81
CA LEU A 1122 -41.79 9.19 -8.77
C LEU A 1122 -42.87 10.16 -9.22
N ASN A 1123 -42.86 10.61 -10.48
CA ASN A 1123 -43.96 11.42 -11.02
C ASN A 1123 -45.28 10.64 -10.97
N LYS A 1124 -45.27 9.35 -11.33
CA LYS A 1124 -46.46 8.50 -11.21
C LYS A 1124 -46.91 8.36 -9.76
N ILE A 1125 -45.99 8.07 -8.83
CA ILE A 1125 -46.28 7.95 -7.39
C ILE A 1125 -46.89 9.26 -6.85
N LYS A 1126 -46.25 10.40 -7.16
CA LYS A 1126 -46.70 11.73 -6.76
C LYS A 1126 -48.08 12.06 -7.32
N ASN A 1127 -48.33 11.80 -8.61
CA ASN A 1127 -49.64 12.07 -9.22
C ASN A 1127 -50.73 11.17 -8.64
N THR A 1128 -50.48 9.87 -8.48
CA THR A 1128 -51.46 8.95 -7.86
C THR A 1128 -51.77 9.32 -6.41
N TYR A 1129 -50.80 9.86 -5.68
CA TYR A 1129 -51.00 10.34 -4.32
C TYR A 1129 -51.72 11.70 -4.27
N LEU A 1130 -51.42 12.62 -5.19
CA LEU A 1130 -51.97 13.98 -5.25
C LEU A 1130 -53.26 14.13 -6.07
N GLU A 1131 -53.68 13.10 -6.80
CA GLU A 1131 -54.97 13.07 -7.50
C GLU A 1131 -56.12 13.11 -6.48
N THR A 1132 -56.65 14.32 -6.32
CA THR A 1132 -58.03 14.69 -6.00
C THR A 1132 -58.51 15.73 -6.98
#